data_AF-A0A1F2UA10-F1
#
_entry.id   AF-A0A1F2UA10-F1
#
_cell.length_a   1.000
_cell.length_b   1.000
_cell.length_c   1.000
_cell.angle_alpha   90.00
_cell.angle_beta   90.00
_cell.angle_gamma   90.00
#
_symmetry.space_group_name_H-M   'P 1'
#
loop_
_entity.id
_entity.type
_entity.pdbx_description
1 polymer ?
#
loop_
_entity_poly.entity_id
_entity_poly.type
_entity_poly.pdbx_seq_one_letter_code
_entity_poly.pdbx_strand_id
1 'polypeptide(L)'
;MGTGPRAEAGAAHASFVFVLLTLATALGAAAVLFRDRPLLEHEVADRPIQRSEDRYVSSQTCQACHPDQYASWHASYHRTMTQVATRETARATFDNVTVSGVHGRPMRLDHRGDELWAEFDDPDSSLSPEQRARVERRVVMITGSHHQQVFWYATGKRRLLGQLPGAYLIGERQWIPRRSAVLHPPSDPPFSETGHWNSTCIACHATFGKPQFDTPFGSQPIDTQVVETTVAEFGIACEACHGPAADHVAANSNPLRRYLLHLTGRPDPTTVQPARLPAQLSSQVCGQCHGIWEFYDRAGERDANARGLPYRPGDELVATRFLAQPTVNRETPTMQALVADDAGFIRDAFWPDGMVRVSGREYNGLLESPCFRNVPRGSGGLSCFSCHTMHKADNDPRSLAEWADDQLGAGMDGNEACLQCHDRYRSNLPAHTKHAADSTGSSCYNCHMPYTAYGLLKTIRSHTISNPSVAESVDAGRPNACNLCHLDKTLDWTRDALDRWYGPPRVPLAPLNPLDVDDRSVAASLLWMIRGDAGQRAIAAQAMAWPPAQRASGTDWMAPHLATLLDDPYDAVRFIAARSLGTLPGFAGLQYDFVGTPAERRQAQLRTMSTWDRSRGPGVRGIPELLFNADGTVSVDSVLRLLKARNARRVRMRE
;
A
#
# COMPACT_ATOMS: atom_id res chain seq x y z
N MET A 1 -72.81 4.96 -46.16
CA MET A 1 -71.34 5.03 -46.18
C MET A 1 -71.02 6.52 -46.20
N GLY A 2 -70.56 7.21 -45.15
CA GLY A 2 -69.62 6.88 -44.08
C GLY A 2 -68.67 8.09 -43.96
N THR A 3 -69.17 9.23 -43.48
CA THR A 3 -68.37 10.46 -43.25
C THR A 3 -68.07 10.57 -41.75
N GLY A 4 -66.86 10.17 -41.36
CA GLY A 4 -66.42 10.10 -39.96
C GLY A 4 -65.90 11.44 -39.40
N PRO A 5 -65.96 11.63 -38.07
CA PRO A 5 -65.45 12.82 -37.40
C PRO A 5 -63.94 12.67 -37.17
N ARG A 6 -63.11 13.48 -37.85
CA ARG A 6 -61.64 13.46 -37.69
C ARG A 6 -61.00 14.79 -37.27
N ALA A 7 -61.79 15.85 -37.09
CA ALA A 7 -61.23 17.20 -36.83
C ALA A 7 -61.05 17.54 -35.34
N GLU A 8 -61.87 17.02 -34.43
CA GLU A 8 -61.81 17.42 -33.00
C GLU A 8 -60.72 16.71 -32.19
N ALA A 9 -60.29 15.51 -32.61
CA ALA A 9 -59.27 14.74 -31.89
C ALA A 9 -57.85 15.36 -31.98
N GLY A 10 -57.56 16.11 -33.05
CA GLY A 10 -56.24 16.72 -33.28
C GLY A 10 -55.95 17.93 -32.39
N ALA A 11 -56.97 18.74 -32.08
CA ALA A 11 -56.82 19.93 -31.23
C ALA A 11 -56.58 19.56 -29.76
N ALA A 12 -57.26 18.51 -29.26
CA ALA A 12 -57.04 17.99 -27.90
C ALA A 12 -55.64 17.38 -27.74
N HIS A 13 -55.14 16.69 -28.77
CA HIS A 13 -53.77 16.15 -28.78
C HIS A 13 -52.70 17.26 -28.81
N ALA A 14 -52.89 18.31 -29.61
CA ALA A 14 -51.95 19.43 -29.68
C ALA A 14 -51.85 20.18 -28.34
N SER A 15 -52.99 20.42 -27.68
CA SER A 15 -53.03 21.06 -26.35
C SER A 15 -52.39 20.19 -25.27
N PHE A 16 -52.57 18.87 -25.31
CA PHE A 16 -51.96 17.94 -24.35
C PHE A 16 -50.43 17.88 -24.49
N VAL A 17 -49.92 17.85 -25.73
CA VAL A 17 -48.48 17.88 -26.01
C VAL A 17 -47.85 19.21 -25.57
N PHE A 18 -48.54 20.33 -25.76
CA PHE A 18 -48.06 21.65 -25.33
C PHE A 18 -48.00 21.77 -23.80
N VAL A 19 -49.00 21.22 -23.07
CA VAL A 19 -49.00 21.16 -21.60
C VAL A 19 -47.86 20.28 -21.08
N LEU A 20 -47.59 19.14 -21.71
CA LEU A 20 -46.47 18.27 -21.33
C LEU A 20 -45.11 18.94 -21.58
N LEU A 21 -44.92 19.62 -22.71
CA LEU A 21 -43.70 20.36 -23.03
C LEU A 21 -43.47 21.49 -22.02
N THR A 22 -44.50 22.27 -21.72
CA THR A 22 -44.43 23.36 -20.73
C THR A 22 -44.11 22.86 -19.33
N LEU A 23 -44.76 21.77 -18.88
CA LEU A 23 -44.42 21.10 -17.62
C LEU A 23 -42.99 20.56 -17.61
N ALA A 24 -42.52 19.94 -18.69
CA ALA A 24 -41.16 19.43 -18.80
C ALA A 24 -40.12 20.56 -18.75
N THR A 25 -40.36 21.68 -19.45
CA THR A 25 -39.50 22.87 -19.34
C THR A 25 -39.57 23.53 -17.97
N ALA A 26 -40.74 23.58 -17.33
CA ALA A 26 -40.87 24.14 -15.98
C ALA A 26 -40.17 23.27 -14.93
N LEU A 27 -40.29 21.95 -15.03
CA LEU A 27 -39.56 20.98 -14.20
C LEU A 27 -38.05 21.04 -14.47
N GLY A 28 -37.63 21.16 -15.73
CA GLY A 28 -36.23 21.34 -16.10
C GLY A 28 -35.64 22.66 -15.58
N ALA A 29 -36.38 23.76 -15.69
CA ALA A 29 -35.99 25.07 -15.16
C ALA A 29 -35.96 25.07 -13.62
N ALA A 30 -36.94 24.46 -12.96
CA ALA A 30 -36.94 24.27 -11.51
C ALA A 30 -35.75 23.41 -11.07
N ALA A 31 -35.45 22.31 -11.77
CA ALA A 31 -34.29 21.47 -11.47
C ALA A 31 -32.94 22.20 -11.66
N VAL A 32 -32.88 23.22 -12.53
CA VAL A 32 -31.69 24.08 -12.70
C VAL A 32 -31.63 25.19 -11.66
N LEU A 33 -32.78 25.76 -11.26
CA LEU A 33 -32.87 26.85 -10.27
C LEU A 33 -32.73 26.36 -8.82
N PHE A 34 -33.16 25.13 -8.53
CA PHE A 34 -33.07 24.49 -7.21
C PHE A 34 -31.91 23.50 -7.09
N ARG A 35 -31.04 23.40 -8.10
CA ARG A 35 -29.76 22.68 -7.91
C ARG A 35 -28.84 23.58 -7.10
N ASP A 36 -28.36 23.07 -5.97
CA ASP A 36 -27.27 23.74 -5.26
C ASP A 36 -26.15 24.03 -6.25
N ARG A 37 -25.74 25.30 -6.34
CA ARG A 37 -24.61 25.67 -7.19
C ARG A 37 -23.39 24.93 -6.66
N PRO A 38 -22.66 24.15 -7.49
CA PRO A 38 -21.42 23.57 -7.05
C PRO A 38 -20.48 24.71 -6.66
N LEU A 39 -19.95 24.66 -5.43
CA LEU A 39 -18.94 25.61 -4.97
C LEU A 39 -17.77 25.57 -5.96
N LEU A 40 -17.38 26.75 -6.45
CA LEU A 40 -16.26 26.82 -7.37
C LEU A 40 -14.98 26.53 -6.59
N GLU A 41 -14.04 25.81 -7.22
CA GLU A 41 -12.83 25.33 -6.52
C GLU A 41 -12.01 26.46 -5.86
N HIS A 42 -12.08 27.69 -6.40
CA HIS A 42 -11.40 28.86 -5.83
C HIS A 42 -12.09 29.47 -4.59
N GLU A 43 -13.36 29.14 -4.35
CA GLU A 43 -14.14 29.58 -3.17
C GLU A 43 -13.87 28.67 -1.95
N VAL A 44 -13.24 27.52 -2.16
CA VAL A 44 -12.94 26.54 -1.12
C VAL A 44 -11.73 26.99 -0.29
N ALA A 45 -11.95 27.14 1.03
CA ALA A 45 -10.98 27.68 1.98
C ALA A 45 -10.54 26.69 3.06
N ASP A 46 -11.25 25.58 3.25
CA ASP A 46 -11.12 24.65 4.37
C ASP A 46 -10.45 23.31 4.02
N ARG A 47 -10.09 23.12 2.74
CA ARG A 47 -9.31 21.98 2.24
C ARG A 47 -8.34 22.41 1.13
N PRO A 48 -7.31 21.60 0.82
CA PRO A 48 -6.51 21.74 -0.40
C PRO A 48 -7.38 21.93 -1.64
N ILE A 49 -6.88 22.66 -2.65
CA ILE A 49 -7.63 22.92 -3.88
C ILE A 49 -6.86 22.57 -5.15
N GLN A 50 -7.58 22.23 -6.21
CA GLN A 50 -7.02 22.04 -7.55
C GLN A 50 -6.84 23.38 -8.27
N ARG A 51 -5.68 23.57 -8.92
CA ARG A 51 -5.38 24.72 -9.78
C ARG A 51 -4.61 24.28 -11.02
N SER A 52 -5.10 24.71 -12.18
CA SER A 52 -4.36 24.60 -13.44
C SER A 52 -3.31 25.71 -13.52
N GLU A 53 -2.10 25.39 -13.07
CA GLU A 53 -0.93 26.28 -13.10
C GLU A 53 0.31 25.50 -13.57
N ASP A 54 1.43 26.20 -13.79
CA ASP A 54 2.72 25.59 -14.20
C ASP A 54 2.66 24.65 -15.41
N ARG A 55 1.76 24.97 -16.35
CA ARG A 55 1.52 24.21 -17.59
C ARG A 55 0.87 22.83 -17.39
N TYR A 56 0.27 22.58 -16.22
CA TYR A 56 -0.61 21.43 -16.01
C TYR A 56 -2.03 21.73 -16.51
N VAL A 57 -2.64 20.75 -17.18
CA VAL A 57 -3.94 20.90 -17.88
C VAL A 57 -5.03 19.94 -17.42
N SER A 58 -4.77 19.13 -16.39
CA SER A 58 -5.66 18.07 -15.88
C SER A 58 -5.87 16.90 -16.84
N SER A 59 -6.05 15.71 -16.28
CA SER A 59 -6.36 14.46 -16.99
C SER A 59 -7.64 14.56 -17.84
N GLN A 60 -8.59 15.43 -17.45
CA GLN A 60 -9.83 15.63 -18.21
C GLN A 60 -9.56 16.14 -19.63
N THR A 61 -8.51 16.92 -19.83
CA THR A 61 -8.09 17.42 -21.15
C THR A 61 -7.62 16.30 -22.07
N CYS A 62 -7.09 15.21 -21.51
CA CYS A 62 -6.54 14.08 -22.26
C CYS A 62 -7.64 13.19 -22.89
N GLN A 63 -8.83 13.12 -22.28
CA GLN A 63 -9.89 12.16 -22.63
C GLN A 63 -10.30 12.23 -24.10
N ALA A 64 -10.39 13.43 -24.68
CA ALA A 64 -10.88 13.61 -26.04
C ALA A 64 -9.94 13.02 -27.11
N CYS A 65 -8.63 12.94 -26.82
CA CYS A 65 -7.64 12.35 -27.73
C CYS A 65 -7.22 10.94 -27.32
N HIS A 66 -7.36 10.59 -26.04
CA HIS A 66 -6.91 9.32 -25.45
C HIS A 66 -8.01 8.63 -24.64
N PRO A 67 -9.16 8.26 -25.25
CA PRO A 67 -10.32 7.75 -24.52
C PRO A 67 -10.03 6.42 -23.81
N ASP A 68 -9.26 5.51 -24.41
CA ASP A 68 -9.00 4.19 -23.84
C ASP A 68 -7.99 4.25 -22.68
N GLN A 69 -6.95 5.07 -22.83
CA GLN A 69 -5.98 5.33 -21.76
C GLN A 69 -6.65 6.05 -20.59
N TYR A 70 -7.54 7.01 -20.88
CA TYR A 70 -8.34 7.67 -19.86
C TYR A 70 -9.27 6.70 -19.13
N ALA A 71 -9.99 5.84 -19.85
CA ALA A 71 -10.90 4.87 -19.25
C ALA A 71 -10.18 3.89 -18.31
N SER A 72 -9.02 3.37 -18.73
CA SER A 72 -8.20 2.49 -17.89
C SER A 72 -7.58 3.22 -16.70
N TRP A 73 -7.02 4.42 -16.89
CA TRP A 73 -6.53 5.25 -15.77
C TRP A 73 -7.64 5.57 -14.77
N HIS A 74 -8.82 5.96 -15.24
CA HIS A 74 -9.95 6.34 -14.38
C HIS A 74 -10.48 5.16 -13.55
N ALA A 75 -10.31 3.92 -14.02
CA ALA A 75 -10.63 2.71 -13.27
C ALA A 75 -9.55 2.34 -12.22
N SER A 76 -8.34 2.89 -12.33
CA SER A 76 -7.20 2.54 -11.47
C SER A 76 -7.23 3.22 -10.09
N TYR A 77 -6.52 2.62 -9.14
CA TYR A 77 -6.38 3.19 -7.79
C TYR A 77 -5.41 4.38 -7.71
N HIS A 78 -4.56 4.57 -8.73
CA HIS A 78 -3.77 5.79 -8.88
C HIS A 78 -4.67 7.03 -8.89
N ARG A 79 -5.73 7.01 -9.71
CA ARG A 79 -6.69 8.11 -9.86
C ARG A 79 -7.47 8.37 -8.56
N THR A 80 -7.73 7.35 -7.75
CA THR A 80 -8.52 7.49 -6.51
C THR A 80 -7.67 7.61 -5.24
N MET A 81 -6.34 7.70 -5.35
CA MET A 81 -5.46 7.67 -4.17
C MET A 81 -5.77 8.78 -3.15
N THR A 82 -6.10 9.98 -3.63
CA THR A 82 -6.69 11.04 -2.81
C THR A 82 -7.92 11.61 -3.51
N GLN A 83 -9.01 11.78 -2.76
CA GLN A 83 -10.28 12.29 -3.28
C GLN A 83 -10.89 13.30 -2.29
N VAL A 84 -11.72 14.21 -2.81
CA VAL A 84 -12.62 15.00 -1.97
C VAL A 84 -13.60 14.05 -1.28
N ALA A 85 -13.78 14.23 0.03
CA ALA A 85 -14.66 13.39 0.82
C ALA A 85 -16.13 13.69 0.53
N THR A 86 -16.86 12.68 0.07
CA THR A 86 -18.30 12.69 -0.18
C THR A 86 -18.87 11.32 0.15
N ARG A 87 -20.19 11.17 0.14
CA ARG A 87 -20.83 9.86 0.32
C ARG A 87 -20.43 8.83 -0.74
N GLU A 88 -20.16 9.27 -1.96
CA GLU A 88 -19.81 8.41 -3.09
C GLU A 88 -18.37 7.92 -3.00
N THR A 89 -17.47 8.73 -2.42
CA THR A 89 -16.05 8.41 -2.28
C THR A 89 -15.73 7.66 -0.99
N ALA A 90 -16.52 7.85 0.06
CA ALA A 90 -16.40 7.08 1.30
C ALA A 90 -16.93 5.64 1.12
N ARG A 91 -16.11 4.65 1.48
CA ARG A 91 -16.52 3.24 1.53
C ARG A 91 -17.17 2.86 2.86
N ALA A 92 -16.89 3.62 3.92
CA ALA A 92 -17.56 3.48 5.21
C ALA A 92 -18.87 4.29 5.21
N THR A 93 -19.91 3.77 5.88
CA THR A 93 -21.10 4.57 6.20
C THR A 93 -20.79 5.58 7.32
N PHE A 94 -21.41 6.74 7.20
CA PHE A 94 -21.42 7.83 8.20
C PHE A 94 -22.84 8.02 8.78
N ASP A 95 -23.73 7.02 8.70
CA ASP A 95 -25.13 7.18 9.13
C ASP A 95 -25.25 6.97 10.67
N ASN A 96 -24.92 8.00 11.46
CA ASN A 96 -24.92 7.98 12.94
C ASN A 96 -24.13 6.78 13.53
N VAL A 97 -22.93 6.54 12.99
CA VAL A 97 -22.06 5.43 13.40
C VAL A 97 -21.27 5.80 14.65
N THR A 98 -21.19 4.88 15.61
CA THR A 98 -20.30 4.99 16.77
C THR A 98 -19.13 4.04 16.61
N VAL A 99 -17.91 4.59 16.61
CA VAL A 99 -16.65 3.84 16.48
C VAL A 99 -15.97 3.78 17.85
N SER A 100 -16.14 2.66 18.54
CA SER A 100 -15.58 2.44 19.89
C SER A 100 -14.10 2.04 19.90
N GLY A 101 -13.61 1.45 18.82
CA GLY A 101 -12.24 0.93 18.71
C GLY A 101 -11.18 1.98 18.37
N VAL A 102 -11.31 3.22 18.86
CA VAL A 102 -10.30 4.29 18.70
C VAL A 102 -9.65 4.60 20.04
N HIS A 103 -8.50 5.27 20.02
CA HIS A 103 -7.86 5.75 21.26
C HIS A 103 -8.68 6.90 21.84
N GLY A 104 -8.97 6.85 23.15
CA GLY A 104 -9.81 7.82 23.84
C GLY A 104 -11.28 7.40 23.84
N ARG A 105 -12.19 8.37 23.88
CA ARG A 105 -13.65 8.13 23.84
C ARG A 105 -14.09 7.77 22.42
N PRO A 106 -15.21 7.04 22.24
CA PRO A 106 -15.72 6.66 20.92
C PRO A 106 -15.91 7.87 19.99
N MET A 107 -15.49 7.72 18.75
CA MET A 107 -15.74 8.69 17.68
C MET A 107 -17.16 8.48 17.15
N ARG A 108 -17.89 9.56 16.88
CA ARG A 108 -19.21 9.52 16.23
C ARG A 108 -19.09 10.07 14.82
N LEU A 109 -19.72 9.40 13.87
CA LEU A 109 -19.73 9.79 12.47
C LEU A 109 -21.17 10.07 12.06
N ASP A 110 -21.39 11.21 11.43
CA ASP A 110 -22.69 11.61 10.89
C ASP A 110 -22.51 12.26 9.51
N HIS A 111 -23.61 12.52 8.82
CA HIS A 111 -23.61 13.26 7.57
C HIS A 111 -24.61 14.44 7.60
N ARG A 112 -24.35 15.46 6.80
CA ARG A 112 -25.26 16.61 6.63
C ARG A 112 -25.39 16.90 5.13
N GLY A 113 -26.47 16.43 4.52
CA GLY A 113 -26.53 16.33 3.05
C GLY A 113 -25.43 15.39 2.55
N ASP A 114 -24.54 15.89 1.69
CA ASP A 114 -23.37 15.18 1.17
C ASP A 114 -22.09 15.37 2.01
N GLU A 115 -22.13 16.25 3.01
CA GLU A 115 -21.00 16.49 3.88
C GLU A 115 -20.85 15.38 4.92
N LEU A 116 -19.61 14.94 5.11
CA LEU A 116 -19.25 13.95 6.13
C LEU A 116 -18.74 14.67 7.37
N TRP A 117 -19.20 14.27 8.56
CA TRP A 117 -18.88 14.91 9.83
C TRP A 117 -18.44 13.87 10.86
N ALA A 118 -17.54 14.28 11.75
CA ALA A 118 -17.04 13.45 12.83
C ALA A 118 -16.92 14.24 14.14
N GLU A 119 -17.32 13.60 15.24
CA GLU A 119 -17.15 14.09 16.61
C GLU A 119 -16.19 13.15 17.38
N PHE A 120 -15.11 13.69 17.93
CA PHE A 120 -14.04 12.92 18.57
C PHE A 120 -13.24 13.77 19.58
N ASP A 121 -12.32 13.14 20.31
CA ASP A 121 -11.41 13.83 21.22
C ASP A 121 -10.38 14.64 20.44
N ASP A 122 -10.19 15.92 20.77
CA ASP A 122 -9.25 16.82 20.09
C ASP A 122 -7.82 16.24 20.12
N PRO A 123 -7.24 15.82 18.97
CA PRO A 123 -5.94 15.18 18.94
C PRO A 123 -4.79 16.15 19.27
N ASP A 124 -5.02 17.46 19.12
CA ASP A 124 -4.03 18.53 19.34
C ASP A 124 -4.00 19.03 20.80
N SER A 125 -4.88 18.53 21.66
CA SER A 125 -4.91 18.88 23.08
C SER A 125 -3.76 18.23 23.87
N SER A 126 -3.11 19.01 24.73
CA SER A 126 -2.06 18.55 25.65
C SER A 126 -2.60 17.80 26.89
N LEU A 127 -3.92 17.76 27.08
CA LEU A 127 -4.57 17.08 28.20
C LEU A 127 -4.60 15.55 28.02
N SER A 128 -4.81 14.81 29.13
CA SER A 128 -5.03 13.36 29.06
C SER A 128 -6.24 13.04 28.20
N PRO A 129 -6.28 11.89 27.49
CA PRO A 129 -7.37 11.56 26.56
C PRO A 129 -8.79 11.76 27.14
N GLU A 130 -8.99 11.44 28.41
CA GLU A 130 -10.27 11.54 29.11
C GLU A 130 -10.70 12.99 29.38
N GLN A 131 -9.71 13.90 29.44
CA GLN A 131 -9.88 15.33 29.72
C GLN A 131 -9.92 16.17 28.45
N ARG A 132 -9.61 15.60 27.28
CA ARG A 132 -9.63 16.33 26.01
C ARG A 132 -11.03 16.85 25.72
N ALA A 133 -11.12 18.02 25.10
CA ALA A 133 -12.38 18.52 24.59
C ALA A 133 -12.87 17.62 23.44
N ARG A 134 -14.19 17.47 23.31
CA ARG A 134 -14.81 16.90 22.12
C ARG A 134 -14.86 17.97 21.05
N VAL A 135 -14.36 17.66 19.86
CA VAL A 135 -14.44 18.53 18.69
C VAL A 135 -15.31 17.88 17.64
N GLU A 136 -16.09 18.70 16.95
CA GLU A 136 -16.83 18.30 15.76
C GLU A 136 -16.18 18.95 14.54
N ARG A 137 -15.88 18.14 13.52
CA ARG A 137 -15.16 18.58 12.32
C ARG A 137 -15.75 17.95 11.05
N ARG A 138 -15.77 18.74 9.98
CA ARG A 138 -16.10 18.25 8.64
C ARG A 138 -14.94 17.45 8.07
N VAL A 139 -15.23 16.26 7.56
CA VAL A 139 -14.31 15.43 6.78
C VAL A 139 -14.36 15.91 5.33
N VAL A 140 -13.20 16.28 4.79
CA VAL A 140 -13.08 17.01 3.52
C VAL A 140 -12.23 16.29 2.48
N MET A 141 -11.32 15.40 2.89
CA MET A 141 -10.51 14.59 1.98
C MET A 141 -10.43 13.14 2.46
N ILE A 142 -10.20 12.22 1.53
CA ILE A 142 -9.95 10.80 1.77
C ILE A 142 -8.65 10.43 1.06
N THR A 143 -7.78 9.67 1.72
CA THR A 143 -6.61 9.02 1.10
C THR A 143 -6.70 7.52 1.30
N GLY A 144 -6.48 6.74 0.24
CA GLY A 144 -6.51 5.28 0.36
C GLY A 144 -6.64 4.55 -0.97
N SER A 145 -6.63 3.22 -0.86
CA SER A 145 -6.79 2.30 -1.99
C SER A 145 -8.05 1.44 -1.79
N HIS A 146 -8.17 0.31 -2.49
CA HIS A 146 -9.24 -0.65 -2.25
C HIS A 146 -9.06 -1.50 -0.98
N HIS A 147 -7.96 -1.34 -0.25
CA HIS A 147 -7.75 -2.05 1.01
C HIS A 147 -8.14 -1.24 2.24
N GLN A 148 -7.86 0.08 2.24
CA GLN A 148 -8.13 0.95 3.38
C GLN A 148 -8.41 2.38 2.95
N GLN A 149 -9.16 3.11 3.80
CA GLN A 149 -9.36 4.55 3.69
C GLN A 149 -8.99 5.27 4.99
N VAL A 150 -8.22 6.33 4.83
CA VAL A 150 -7.92 7.33 5.84
C VAL A 150 -8.71 8.59 5.51
N PHE A 151 -9.25 9.24 6.54
CA PHE A 151 -10.15 10.38 6.43
C PHE A 151 -9.51 11.63 7.05
N TRP A 152 -9.56 12.72 6.31
CA TRP A 152 -8.97 14.00 6.70
C TRP A 152 -10.05 15.05 6.94
N TYR A 153 -9.95 15.75 8.06
CA TYR A 153 -10.89 16.79 8.46
C TYR A 153 -10.29 18.19 8.30
N ALA A 154 -11.16 19.17 8.05
CA ALA A 154 -10.81 20.58 8.03
C ALA A 154 -10.52 21.07 9.45
N THR A 155 -9.34 21.62 9.71
CA THR A 155 -8.96 22.13 11.04
C THR A 155 -9.60 23.48 11.38
N GLY A 156 -10.14 24.18 10.37
CA GLY A 156 -10.56 25.57 10.48
C GLY A 156 -9.42 26.58 10.27
N LYS A 157 -8.18 26.11 10.05
CA LYS A 157 -6.99 26.94 9.80
C LYS A 157 -6.62 26.90 8.32
N ARG A 158 -7.45 27.57 7.51
CA ARG A 158 -7.36 27.54 6.04
C ARG A 158 -7.34 26.10 5.52
N ARG A 159 -6.39 25.73 4.66
CA ARG A 159 -6.32 24.43 3.98
C ARG A 159 -5.54 23.36 4.76
N LEU A 160 -5.32 23.58 6.06
CA LEU A 160 -4.62 22.64 6.94
C LEU A 160 -5.54 21.48 7.32
N LEU A 161 -5.09 20.27 7.05
CA LEU A 161 -5.85 19.04 7.32
C LEU A 161 -5.39 18.37 8.62
N GLY A 162 -6.34 17.78 9.34
CA GLY A 162 -6.07 16.81 10.40
C GLY A 162 -6.60 15.43 10.04
N GLN A 163 -6.13 14.38 10.68
CA GLN A 163 -6.56 13.00 10.41
C GLN A 163 -7.52 12.50 11.49
N LEU A 164 -8.61 11.83 11.09
CA LEU A 164 -9.48 11.16 12.07
C LEU A 164 -8.70 10.11 12.90
N PRO A 165 -9.10 9.87 14.16
CA PRO A 165 -8.44 8.89 15.04
C PRO A 165 -8.60 7.43 14.59
N GLY A 166 -9.50 7.16 13.63
CA GLY A 166 -9.71 5.84 13.04
C GLY A 166 -9.40 5.80 11.54
N ALA A 167 -9.07 4.60 11.06
CA ALA A 167 -8.98 4.25 9.65
C ALA A 167 -9.98 3.12 9.34
N TYR A 168 -10.47 3.05 8.10
CA TYR A 168 -11.42 2.03 7.69
C TYR A 168 -10.74 0.98 6.81
N LEU A 169 -10.79 -0.28 7.24
CA LEU A 169 -10.38 -1.44 6.45
C LEU A 169 -11.56 -1.90 5.60
N ILE A 170 -11.40 -1.87 4.27
CA ILE A 170 -12.49 -2.14 3.33
C ILE A 170 -12.81 -3.64 3.28
N GLY A 171 -11.79 -4.50 3.24
CA GLY A 171 -11.97 -5.95 3.17
C GLY A 171 -12.64 -6.51 4.42
N GLU A 172 -12.18 -6.06 5.60
CA GLU A 172 -12.72 -6.44 6.90
C GLU A 172 -13.98 -5.66 7.30
N ARG A 173 -14.34 -4.62 6.53
CA ARG A 173 -15.48 -3.72 6.78
C ARG A 173 -15.49 -3.13 8.19
N GLN A 174 -14.31 -2.80 8.69
CA GLN A 174 -14.09 -2.48 10.10
C GLN A 174 -13.31 -1.17 10.25
N TRP A 175 -13.74 -0.36 11.22
CA TRP A 175 -12.93 0.74 11.73
C TRP A 175 -11.89 0.23 12.73
N ILE A 176 -10.65 0.70 12.57
CA ILE A 176 -9.54 0.40 13.47
C ILE A 176 -8.93 1.71 13.99
N PRO A 177 -8.22 1.70 15.14
CA PRO A 177 -7.46 2.88 15.54
C PRO A 177 -6.39 3.14 14.48
N ARG A 178 -6.22 4.40 14.06
CA ARG A 178 -5.28 4.77 12.99
C ARG A 178 -3.85 4.24 13.20
N ARG A 179 -3.38 4.22 14.45
CA ARG A 179 -2.03 3.72 14.79
C ARG A 179 -1.86 2.23 14.57
N SER A 180 -2.97 1.49 14.52
CA SER A 180 -2.98 0.05 14.28
C SER A 180 -2.97 -0.28 12.79
N ALA A 181 -3.14 0.70 11.89
CA ALA A 181 -3.03 0.51 10.45
C ALA A 181 -1.57 0.31 9.98
N VAL A 182 -0.60 0.62 10.86
CA VAL A 182 0.83 0.48 10.64
C VAL A 182 1.45 -0.32 11.79
N LEU A 183 2.71 -0.76 11.61
CA LEU A 183 3.45 -1.39 12.70
C LEU A 183 3.98 -0.30 13.63
N HIS A 184 3.13 0.21 14.51
CA HIS A 184 3.48 1.28 15.45
C HIS A 184 3.96 0.71 16.79
N PRO A 185 5.10 1.19 17.35
CA PRO A 185 5.56 0.77 18.66
C PRO A 185 4.53 1.03 19.77
N PRO A 186 4.37 0.10 20.73
CA PRO A 186 3.44 0.27 21.84
C PRO A 186 3.81 1.41 22.79
N SER A 187 5.11 1.67 22.94
CA SER A 187 5.68 2.68 23.84
C SER A 187 5.52 4.11 23.31
N ASP A 188 5.30 4.25 22.01
CA ASP A 188 5.25 5.55 21.37
C ASP A 188 3.85 6.16 21.60
N PRO A 189 3.77 7.43 22.04
CA PRO A 189 2.48 8.08 22.25
C PRO A 189 1.77 8.30 20.91
N PRO A 190 0.42 8.33 20.90
CA PRO A 190 -0.31 8.89 19.77
C PRO A 190 0.09 10.36 19.60
N PHE A 191 0.52 10.75 18.40
CA PHE A 191 0.86 12.15 18.08
C PHE A 191 -0.17 12.73 17.10
N SER A 192 -0.34 14.04 17.08
CA SER A 192 -1.25 14.65 16.11
C SER A 192 -0.76 14.45 14.67
N GLU A 193 -1.68 14.14 13.76
CA GLU A 193 -1.39 14.04 12.32
C GLU A 193 -1.82 15.33 11.59
N THR A 194 -2.10 16.39 12.34
CA THR A 194 -2.40 17.70 11.78
C THR A 194 -1.23 18.17 10.91
N GLY A 195 -1.52 18.52 9.66
CA GLY A 195 -0.56 18.93 8.65
C GLY A 195 0.19 17.80 7.94
N HIS A 196 0.12 16.54 8.37
CA HIS A 196 0.89 15.47 7.73
C HIS A 196 0.46 15.15 6.29
N TRP A 197 -0.83 15.27 5.96
CA TRP A 197 -1.22 15.17 4.56
C TRP A 197 -0.56 16.27 3.73
N ASN A 198 -0.59 17.51 4.25
CA ASN A 198 -0.06 18.68 3.57
C ASN A 198 1.47 18.64 3.41
N SER A 199 2.23 18.08 4.34
CA SER A 199 3.70 18.08 4.27
C SER A 199 4.30 16.80 3.71
N THR A 200 3.69 15.65 4.00
CA THR A 200 4.26 14.33 3.70
C THR A 200 3.46 13.61 2.61
N CYS A 201 2.16 13.42 2.79
CA CYS A 201 1.37 12.58 1.87
C CYS A 201 1.20 13.23 0.48
N ILE A 202 1.09 14.56 0.42
CA ILE A 202 0.88 15.30 -0.83
C ILE A 202 1.99 15.06 -1.86
N ALA A 203 3.22 14.76 -1.42
CA ALA A 203 4.35 14.55 -2.30
C ALA A 203 4.14 13.33 -3.23
N CYS A 204 3.41 12.32 -2.75
CA CYS A 204 3.18 11.07 -3.47
C CYS A 204 1.71 10.81 -3.80
N HIS A 205 0.74 11.47 -3.14
CA HIS A 205 -0.69 11.17 -3.24
C HIS A 205 -1.52 12.27 -3.94
N ALA A 206 -0.85 13.22 -4.58
CA ALA A 206 -1.46 14.23 -5.45
C ALA A 206 -0.53 14.51 -6.63
N THR A 207 -1.07 15.14 -7.67
CA THR A 207 -0.27 15.56 -8.82
C THR A 207 0.18 17.00 -8.64
N PHE A 208 1.50 17.19 -8.66
CA PHE A 208 2.15 18.50 -8.55
C PHE A 208 1.65 19.32 -7.35
N GLY A 209 1.69 18.70 -6.17
CA GLY A 209 1.25 19.33 -4.93
C GLY A 209 2.21 20.38 -4.39
N LYS A 210 1.64 21.46 -3.88
CA LYS A 210 2.34 22.57 -3.24
C LYS A 210 1.75 22.80 -1.86
N PRO A 211 2.41 22.31 -0.80
CA PRO A 211 1.97 22.51 0.58
C PRO A 211 1.68 23.98 0.91
N GLN A 212 2.55 24.89 0.47
CA GLN A 212 2.52 26.33 0.76
C GLN A 212 2.39 26.63 2.26
N PHE A 213 3.23 25.99 3.09
CA PHE A 213 3.41 26.40 4.47
C PHE A 213 4.11 27.76 4.55
N ASP A 214 3.70 28.58 5.51
CA ASP A 214 4.35 29.85 5.85
C ASP A 214 5.76 29.67 6.47
N THR A 215 6.00 28.54 7.14
CA THR A 215 7.28 28.14 7.75
C THR A 215 7.55 26.65 7.49
N PRO A 216 8.79 26.15 7.57
CA PRO A 216 9.05 24.72 7.39
C PRO A 216 8.23 23.84 8.35
N PHE A 217 7.67 22.75 7.85
CA PHE A 217 6.86 21.83 8.66
C PHE A 217 7.66 21.33 9.88
N GLY A 218 7.00 21.31 11.04
CA GLY A 218 7.63 20.96 12.33
C GLY A 218 8.58 22.01 12.93
N SER A 219 8.85 23.14 12.26
CA SER A 219 9.72 24.20 12.82
C SER A 219 9.05 25.11 13.84
N GLN A 220 7.72 25.12 13.87
CA GLN A 220 6.86 25.84 14.82
C GLN A 220 5.68 24.95 15.22
N PRO A 221 5.00 25.22 16.35
CA PRO A 221 3.76 24.53 16.69
C PRO A 221 2.76 24.56 15.53
N ILE A 222 2.20 23.41 15.16
CA ILE A 222 1.36 23.26 13.97
C ILE A 222 0.11 24.14 14.01
N ASP A 223 -0.36 24.46 15.22
CA ASP A 223 -1.49 25.31 15.47
C ASP A 223 -1.21 26.81 15.18
N THR A 224 0.05 27.20 15.03
CA THR A 224 0.47 28.56 14.64
C THR A 224 0.74 28.70 13.14
N GLN A 225 0.84 27.59 12.42
CA GLN A 225 1.16 27.59 10.98
C GLN A 225 -0.11 27.71 10.13
N VAL A 226 0.02 28.39 9.00
CA VAL A 226 -1.04 28.51 8.00
C VAL A 226 -0.56 27.91 6.68
N VAL A 227 -1.47 27.23 5.98
CA VAL A 227 -1.18 26.61 4.68
C VAL A 227 -2.22 26.99 3.62
N GLU A 228 -1.72 27.22 2.40
CA GLU A 228 -2.53 27.56 1.21
C GLU A 228 -2.51 26.44 0.18
N THR A 229 -2.47 25.19 0.64
CA THR A 229 -2.15 24.03 -0.19
C THR A 229 -2.93 23.94 -1.50
N THR A 230 -2.19 23.79 -2.60
CA THR A 230 -2.70 23.62 -3.97
C THR A 230 -2.15 22.35 -4.60
N VAL A 231 -2.87 21.79 -5.55
CA VAL A 231 -2.44 20.65 -6.38
C VAL A 231 -2.84 20.92 -7.84
N ALA A 232 -2.16 20.32 -8.81
CA ALA A 232 -2.67 20.33 -10.19
C ALA A 232 -3.93 19.44 -10.32
N GLU A 233 -3.92 18.27 -9.67
CA GLU A 233 -5.03 17.34 -9.63
C GLU A 233 -4.92 16.43 -8.40
N PHE A 234 -6.06 15.96 -7.87
CA PHE A 234 -6.11 14.99 -6.78
C PHE A 234 -5.94 13.57 -7.31
N GLY A 235 -5.23 12.74 -6.55
CA GLY A 235 -4.77 11.44 -7.03
C GLY A 235 -3.56 11.56 -7.94
N ILE A 236 -3.16 10.44 -8.51
CA ILE A 236 -2.04 10.35 -9.46
C ILE A 236 -2.63 10.47 -10.86
N ALA A 237 -2.58 11.68 -11.39
CA ALA A 237 -3.11 12.09 -12.68
C ALA A 237 -2.14 11.77 -13.82
N CYS A 238 -2.60 11.93 -15.07
CA CYS A 238 -1.77 11.66 -16.25
C CYS A 238 -0.41 12.38 -16.19
N GLU A 239 -0.41 13.64 -15.78
CA GLU A 239 0.76 14.53 -15.79
C GLU A 239 1.77 14.22 -14.65
N ALA A 240 1.42 13.34 -13.70
CA ALA A 240 2.39 12.81 -12.72
C ALA A 240 3.43 11.89 -13.37
N CYS A 241 3.03 11.17 -14.43
CA CYS A 241 3.89 10.25 -15.18
C CYS A 241 4.35 10.83 -16.52
N HIS A 242 3.56 11.71 -17.14
CA HIS A 242 3.83 12.28 -18.46
C HIS A 242 4.45 13.70 -18.41
N GLY A 243 4.49 14.31 -17.22
CA GLY A 243 4.89 15.70 -17.02
C GLY A 243 3.79 16.71 -17.44
N PRO A 244 4.04 18.03 -17.24
CA PRO A 244 3.09 19.07 -17.64
C PRO A 244 2.84 19.04 -19.15
N ALA A 245 1.56 19.03 -19.56
CA ALA A 245 1.17 18.71 -20.94
C ALA A 245 0.62 19.89 -21.74
N ALA A 246 0.65 21.14 -21.24
CA ALA A 246 0.10 22.28 -21.99
C ALA A 246 0.71 22.44 -23.40
N ASP A 247 2.03 22.28 -23.52
CA ASP A 247 2.73 22.38 -24.81
C ASP A 247 2.32 21.24 -25.76
N HIS A 248 2.09 20.04 -25.21
CA HIS A 248 1.59 18.88 -25.96
C HIS A 248 0.16 19.09 -26.48
N VAL A 249 -0.74 19.58 -25.62
CA VAL A 249 -2.13 19.88 -26.00
C VAL A 249 -2.16 20.99 -27.06
N ALA A 250 -1.39 22.06 -26.86
CA ALA A 250 -1.31 23.15 -27.82
C ALA A 250 -0.79 22.67 -29.19
N ALA A 251 0.30 21.90 -29.22
CA ALA A 251 0.86 21.39 -30.46
C ALA A 251 -0.11 20.43 -31.19
N ASN A 252 -0.77 19.53 -30.46
CA ASN A 252 -1.62 18.49 -31.05
C ASN A 252 -3.08 18.91 -31.27
N SER A 253 -3.45 20.14 -30.90
CA SER A 253 -4.69 20.78 -31.36
C SER A 253 -4.77 20.86 -32.89
N ASN A 254 -3.61 20.87 -33.57
CA ASN A 254 -3.53 20.80 -35.03
C ASN A 254 -3.70 19.35 -35.54
N PRO A 255 -4.80 19.01 -36.25
CA PRO A 255 -5.02 17.66 -36.76
C PRO A 255 -3.97 17.22 -37.79
N LEU A 256 -3.41 18.13 -38.60
CA LEU A 256 -2.37 17.78 -39.59
C LEU A 256 -1.11 17.25 -38.92
N ARG A 257 -0.73 17.85 -37.78
CA ARG A 257 0.39 17.36 -36.97
C ARG A 257 0.12 15.93 -36.49
N ARG A 258 -1.07 15.66 -35.96
CA ARG A 258 -1.45 14.34 -35.44
C ARG A 258 -1.42 13.27 -36.54
N TYR A 259 -1.99 13.56 -37.70
CA TYR A 259 -1.92 12.65 -38.86
C TYR A 259 -0.48 12.43 -39.33
N LEU A 260 0.35 13.47 -39.38
CA LEU A 260 1.76 13.32 -39.73
C LEU A 260 2.50 12.40 -38.75
N LEU A 261 2.32 12.60 -37.44
CA LEU A 261 2.94 11.74 -36.42
C LEU A 261 2.45 10.29 -36.54
N HIS A 262 1.15 10.08 -36.73
CA HIS A 262 0.56 8.75 -36.91
C HIS A 262 1.11 8.03 -38.15
N LEU A 263 1.11 8.70 -39.32
CA LEU A 263 1.55 8.12 -40.59
C LEU A 263 3.06 7.90 -40.67
N THR A 264 3.85 8.73 -39.98
CA THR A 264 5.32 8.61 -39.99
C THR A 264 5.87 7.75 -38.85
N GLY A 265 5.06 7.43 -37.84
CA GLY A 265 5.50 6.73 -36.63
C GLY A 265 6.51 7.51 -35.79
N ARG A 266 6.73 8.80 -36.07
CA ARG A 266 7.68 9.63 -35.32
C ARG A 266 7.20 9.84 -33.88
N PRO A 267 8.11 9.83 -32.89
CA PRO A 267 7.73 10.14 -31.52
C PRO A 267 7.31 11.60 -31.40
N ASP A 268 6.37 11.88 -30.51
CA ASP A 268 6.00 13.23 -30.13
C ASP A 268 6.91 13.72 -28.98
N PRO A 269 7.79 14.71 -29.19
CA PRO A 269 8.73 15.15 -28.16
C PRO A 269 8.11 16.09 -27.12
N THR A 270 6.83 16.48 -27.27
CA THR A 270 6.21 17.49 -26.40
C THR A 270 5.68 16.90 -25.08
N THR A 271 5.73 15.58 -24.90
CA THR A 271 5.36 14.89 -23.65
C THR A 271 6.20 13.63 -23.47
N VAL A 272 6.35 13.20 -22.23
CA VAL A 272 7.17 12.02 -21.89
C VAL A 272 6.32 10.77 -22.09
N GLN A 273 6.90 9.73 -22.67
CA GLN A 273 6.31 8.39 -22.68
C GLN A 273 7.20 7.45 -21.85
N PRO A 274 6.88 7.17 -20.58
CA PRO A 274 7.76 6.43 -19.67
C PRO A 274 8.25 5.08 -20.19
N ALA A 275 7.42 4.35 -20.94
CA ALA A 275 7.79 3.05 -21.53
C ALA A 275 8.83 3.16 -22.66
N ARG A 276 9.09 4.37 -23.18
CA ARG A 276 10.12 4.63 -24.21
C ARG A 276 11.43 5.19 -23.63
N LEU A 277 11.47 5.45 -22.32
CA LEU A 277 12.68 5.90 -21.65
C LEU A 277 13.65 4.73 -21.44
N PRO A 278 14.97 4.98 -21.31
CA PRO A 278 15.91 4.00 -20.78
C PRO A 278 15.42 3.44 -19.44
N ALA A 279 15.68 2.17 -19.15
CA ALA A 279 15.16 1.46 -17.98
C ALA A 279 15.36 2.24 -16.66
N GLN A 280 16.49 2.93 -16.51
CA GLN A 280 16.79 3.73 -15.32
C GLN A 280 15.81 4.92 -15.16
N LEU A 281 15.70 5.78 -16.18
CA LEU A 281 14.81 6.94 -16.16
C LEU A 281 13.33 6.51 -16.13
N SER A 282 13.01 5.42 -16.83
CA SER A 282 11.68 4.81 -16.82
C SER A 282 11.26 4.42 -15.40
N SER A 283 12.12 3.70 -14.67
CA SER A 283 11.84 3.31 -13.29
C SER A 283 11.81 4.48 -12.32
N GLN A 284 12.55 5.57 -12.59
CA GLN A 284 12.51 6.78 -11.76
C GLN A 284 11.16 7.51 -11.84
N VAL A 285 10.40 7.37 -12.93
CA VAL A 285 9.01 7.87 -13.01
C VAL A 285 8.15 7.24 -11.92
N CYS A 286 8.33 5.95 -11.64
CA CYS A 286 7.65 5.26 -10.53
C CYS A 286 8.33 5.56 -9.18
N GLY A 287 9.66 5.62 -9.18
CA GLY A 287 10.49 5.84 -8.00
C GLY A 287 10.31 7.18 -7.29
N GLN A 288 9.74 8.18 -7.98
CA GLN A 288 9.39 9.46 -7.36
C GLN A 288 8.35 9.30 -6.23
N CYS A 289 7.53 8.24 -6.28
CA CYS A 289 6.56 7.89 -5.23
C CYS A 289 6.90 6.56 -4.55
N HIS A 290 7.26 5.53 -5.34
CA HIS A 290 7.56 4.18 -4.86
C HIS A 290 9.01 4.03 -4.37
N GLY A 291 9.58 5.09 -3.79
CA GLY A 291 10.97 5.16 -3.36
C GLY A 291 11.12 5.81 -1.98
N ILE A 292 12.11 5.37 -1.20
CA ILE A 292 12.48 5.99 0.08
C ILE A 292 13.42 7.12 -0.25
N TRP A 293 12.91 8.34 -0.30
CA TRP A 293 13.70 9.53 -0.62
C TRP A 293 13.48 10.62 0.42
N GLU A 294 14.48 11.50 0.52
CA GLU A 294 14.47 12.69 1.36
C GLU A 294 15.00 13.91 0.58
N PHE A 295 14.84 15.09 1.16
CA PHE A 295 15.50 16.30 0.64
C PHE A 295 16.99 16.28 1.00
N TYR A 296 17.83 16.80 0.10
CA TYR A 296 19.26 16.95 0.39
C TYR A 296 19.52 17.93 1.53
N ASP A 297 18.70 18.98 1.61
CA ASP A 297 18.78 20.02 2.62
C ASP A 297 17.42 20.72 2.82
N ARG A 298 17.36 21.60 3.82
CA ARG A 298 16.18 22.41 4.14
C ARG A 298 15.84 23.45 3.07
N ALA A 299 16.78 23.86 2.22
CA ALA A 299 16.50 24.82 1.15
C ALA A 299 15.70 24.15 0.02
N GLY A 300 16.07 22.93 -0.36
CA GLY A 300 15.31 22.10 -1.31
C GLY A 300 13.92 21.73 -0.79
N GLU A 301 13.78 21.47 0.51
CA GLU A 301 12.47 21.27 1.15
C GLU A 301 11.59 22.53 1.04
N ARG A 302 12.13 23.70 1.40
CA ARG A 302 11.40 24.98 1.32
C ARG A 302 10.99 25.33 -0.10
N ASP A 303 11.87 25.09 -1.07
CA ASP A 303 11.58 25.26 -2.49
C ASP A 303 10.38 24.41 -2.89
N ALA A 304 10.45 23.10 -2.61
CA ALA A 304 9.39 22.18 -2.94
C ALA A 304 8.06 22.52 -2.24
N ASN A 305 8.10 23.00 -1.00
CA ASN A 305 6.91 23.45 -0.29
C ASN A 305 6.22 24.62 -0.99
N ALA A 306 6.99 25.55 -1.56
CA ALA A 306 6.46 26.75 -2.22
C ALA A 306 6.06 26.51 -3.68
N ARG A 307 6.89 25.76 -4.44
CA ARG A 307 6.82 25.64 -5.89
C ARG A 307 6.49 24.24 -6.40
N GLY A 308 6.38 23.26 -5.50
CA GLY A 308 6.16 21.85 -5.84
C GLY A 308 7.47 21.10 -6.07
N LEU A 309 7.42 19.78 -6.14
CA LEU A 309 8.62 18.96 -6.37
C LEU A 309 9.25 19.35 -7.74
N PRO A 310 10.57 19.53 -7.82
CA PRO A 310 11.23 19.97 -9.05
C PRO A 310 11.46 18.83 -10.06
N TYR A 311 11.43 17.57 -9.64
CA TYR A 311 11.55 16.41 -10.53
C TYR A 311 10.49 16.44 -11.64
N ARG A 312 10.88 16.11 -12.88
CA ARG A 312 9.96 15.87 -13.98
C ARG A 312 10.21 14.48 -14.56
N PRO A 313 9.16 13.77 -15.01
CA PRO A 313 9.34 12.47 -15.65
C PRO A 313 10.35 12.56 -16.81
N GLY A 314 11.30 11.62 -16.85
CA GLY A 314 12.39 11.64 -17.83
C GLY A 314 13.67 12.34 -17.38
N ASP A 315 13.63 13.12 -16.30
CA ASP A 315 14.84 13.65 -15.65
C ASP A 315 15.46 12.63 -14.69
N GLU A 316 16.67 12.91 -14.19
CA GLU A 316 17.31 12.11 -13.14
C GLU A 316 16.73 12.47 -11.76
N LEU A 317 16.01 11.54 -11.12
CA LEU A 317 15.40 11.71 -9.80
C LEU A 317 16.41 12.13 -8.73
N VAL A 318 17.58 11.48 -8.74
CA VAL A 318 18.67 11.76 -7.78
C VAL A 318 19.32 13.14 -7.98
N ALA A 319 19.00 13.86 -9.07
CA ALA A 319 19.45 15.24 -9.22
C ALA A 319 18.70 16.20 -8.28
N THR A 320 17.53 15.78 -7.75
CA THR A 320 16.65 16.63 -6.95
C THR A 320 16.26 16.03 -5.60
N ARG A 321 16.51 14.73 -5.40
CA ARG A 321 16.12 13.98 -4.20
C ARG A 321 17.23 13.04 -3.76
N PHE A 322 17.45 12.98 -2.45
CA PHE A 322 18.32 11.98 -1.85
C PHE A 322 17.57 10.66 -1.76
N LEU A 323 17.94 9.69 -2.60
CA LEU A 323 17.34 8.36 -2.55
C LEU A 323 18.10 7.47 -1.56
N ALA A 324 17.43 6.96 -0.52
CA ALA A 324 18.06 6.12 0.50
C ALA A 324 18.44 4.75 -0.08
N GLN A 325 19.73 4.41 -0.03
CA GLN A 325 20.24 3.14 -0.51
C GLN A 325 21.38 2.66 0.41
N PRO A 326 21.09 1.98 1.53
CA PRO A 326 22.07 1.65 2.56
C PRO A 326 23.28 0.82 2.08
N THR A 327 23.19 0.13 0.95
CA THR A 327 24.32 -0.62 0.37
C THR A 327 25.27 0.27 -0.43
N VAL A 328 24.88 1.51 -0.74
CA VAL A 328 25.60 2.45 -1.60
C VAL A 328 25.97 3.74 -0.87
N ASN A 329 25.03 4.35 -0.14
CA ASN A 329 25.17 5.71 0.38
C ASN A 329 25.09 5.81 1.91
N ARG A 330 25.30 4.70 2.63
CA ARG A 330 25.26 4.65 4.10
C ARG A 330 26.18 5.66 4.78
N GLU A 331 27.39 5.81 4.25
CA GLU A 331 28.43 6.66 4.83
C GLU A 331 28.39 8.11 4.32
N THR A 332 27.36 8.48 3.54
CA THR A 332 27.21 9.86 3.08
C THR A 332 26.76 10.77 4.23
N PRO A 333 27.14 12.07 4.23
CA PRO A 333 26.71 13.00 5.27
C PRO A 333 25.19 13.10 5.41
N THR A 334 24.46 13.07 4.29
CA THR A 334 22.99 13.10 4.29
C THR A 334 22.41 11.88 5.00
N MET A 335 22.88 10.67 4.70
CA MET A 335 22.40 9.46 5.39
C MET A 335 22.74 9.49 6.88
N GLN A 336 23.97 9.90 7.24
CA GLN A 336 24.38 9.98 8.64
C GLN A 336 23.53 10.98 9.43
N ALA A 337 23.16 12.12 8.83
CA ALA A 337 22.24 13.09 9.42
C ALA A 337 20.84 12.49 9.62
N LEU A 338 20.29 11.81 8.62
CA LEU A 338 18.97 11.15 8.73
C LEU A 338 18.94 10.07 9.81
N VAL A 339 20.01 9.29 9.95
CA VAL A 339 20.15 8.27 11.00
C VAL A 339 20.35 8.91 12.39
N ALA A 340 20.99 10.07 12.47
CA ALA A 340 21.14 10.82 13.72
C ALA A 340 19.78 11.39 14.19
N ASP A 341 18.96 11.87 13.26
CA ASP A 341 17.61 12.38 13.53
C ASP A 341 16.62 11.24 13.85
N ASP A 342 16.71 10.11 13.15
CA ASP A 342 15.95 8.90 13.40
C ASP A 342 16.83 7.65 13.32
N ALA A 343 17.22 7.12 14.48
CA ALA A 343 18.01 5.89 14.58
C ALA A 343 17.33 4.66 13.92
N GLY A 344 16.02 4.73 13.67
CA GLY A 344 15.23 3.74 12.95
C GLY A 344 15.26 3.89 11.42
N PHE A 345 15.72 5.02 10.87
CA PHE A 345 15.58 5.39 9.44
C PHE A 345 15.98 4.25 8.49
N ILE A 346 17.16 3.64 8.70
CA ILE A 346 17.59 2.48 7.91
C ILE A 346 16.94 1.18 8.41
N ARG A 347 17.01 0.91 9.72
CA ARG A 347 16.71 -0.43 10.27
C ARG A 347 15.24 -0.83 10.23
N ASP A 348 14.35 0.16 10.17
CA ASP A 348 12.91 -0.05 10.10
C ASP A 348 12.43 -0.15 8.65
N ALA A 349 13.13 0.48 7.70
CA ALA A 349 12.77 0.47 6.28
C ALA A 349 13.55 -0.56 5.44
N PHE A 350 14.73 -0.99 5.90
CA PHE A 350 15.62 -1.92 5.19
C PHE A 350 16.09 -3.06 6.10
N TRP A 351 16.22 -4.24 5.52
CA TRP A 351 16.97 -5.35 6.09
C TRP A 351 18.48 -5.03 6.04
N PRO A 352 19.32 -5.65 6.87
CA PRO A 352 20.76 -5.42 6.87
C PRO A 352 21.46 -5.63 5.51
N ASP A 353 20.88 -6.46 4.64
CA ASP A 353 21.35 -6.73 3.27
C ASP A 353 20.90 -5.67 2.25
N GLY A 354 20.15 -4.65 2.66
CA GLY A 354 19.62 -3.59 1.80
C GLY A 354 18.26 -3.86 1.19
N MET A 355 17.69 -5.07 1.34
CA MET A 355 16.34 -5.35 0.85
C MET A 355 15.31 -4.53 1.64
N VAL A 356 14.31 -3.97 0.96
CA VAL A 356 13.28 -3.16 1.61
C VAL A 356 12.37 -4.01 2.51
N ARG A 357 11.94 -3.45 3.65
CA ARG A 357 11.05 -4.06 4.65
C ARG A 357 9.64 -3.51 4.62
N VAL A 358 9.42 -2.40 3.93
CA VAL A 358 8.15 -1.66 3.88
C VAL A 358 7.59 -1.66 2.46
N SER A 359 6.27 -1.70 2.34
CA SER A 359 5.54 -1.58 1.07
C SER A 359 5.59 -0.17 0.48
N GLY A 360 5.21 -0.04 -0.78
CA GLY A 360 5.15 1.24 -1.48
C GLY A 360 6.55 1.81 -1.73
N ARG A 361 7.59 0.97 -1.66
CA ARG A 361 9.03 1.31 -1.79
C ARG A 361 9.75 0.35 -2.74
N GLU A 362 9.01 -0.17 -3.72
CA GLU A 362 9.45 -1.19 -4.65
C GLU A 362 10.63 -0.74 -5.53
N TYR A 363 10.79 0.58 -5.76
CA TYR A 363 11.93 1.11 -6.50
C TYR A 363 13.26 0.86 -5.79
N ASN A 364 13.30 0.98 -4.46
CA ASN A 364 14.50 0.60 -3.69
C ASN A 364 14.80 -0.89 -3.84
N GLY A 365 13.76 -1.73 -3.86
CA GLY A 365 13.89 -3.15 -4.18
C GLY A 365 14.55 -3.35 -5.54
N LEU A 366 14.00 -2.73 -6.59
CA LEU A 366 14.52 -2.81 -7.95
C LEU A 366 15.99 -2.39 -8.04
N LEU A 367 16.41 -1.33 -7.34
CA LEU A 367 17.80 -0.86 -7.34
C LEU A 367 18.81 -1.88 -6.80
N GLU A 368 18.39 -2.70 -5.84
CA GLU A 368 19.20 -3.80 -5.31
C GLU A 368 19.13 -5.07 -6.18
N SER A 369 18.24 -5.11 -7.18
CA SER A 369 18.08 -6.29 -8.01
C SER A 369 19.27 -6.49 -8.94
N PRO A 370 19.84 -7.72 -9.02
CA PRO A 370 20.83 -8.05 -10.04
C PRO A 370 20.33 -7.82 -11.47
N CYS A 371 19.02 -7.97 -11.69
CA CYS A 371 18.36 -7.75 -12.98
C CYS A 371 18.37 -6.26 -13.42
N PHE A 372 18.58 -5.35 -12.48
CA PHE A 372 18.68 -3.90 -12.72
C PHE A 372 20.12 -3.41 -12.59
N ARG A 373 20.81 -3.78 -11.50
CA ARG A 373 22.14 -3.29 -11.11
C ARG A 373 23.26 -3.78 -12.04
N ASN A 374 23.17 -5.02 -12.54
CA ASN A 374 24.24 -5.63 -13.34
C ASN A 374 24.07 -5.37 -14.85
N VAL A 375 23.15 -4.48 -15.23
CA VAL A 375 22.87 -4.12 -16.61
C VAL A 375 23.45 -2.72 -16.89
N PRO A 376 24.28 -2.53 -17.94
CA PRO A 376 24.85 -1.22 -18.26
C PRO A 376 23.78 -0.13 -18.40
N ARG A 377 24.07 1.08 -17.91
CA ARG A 377 23.16 2.23 -18.09
C ARG A 377 22.87 2.47 -19.57
N GLY A 378 21.60 2.75 -19.90
CA GLY A 378 21.17 2.98 -21.28
C GLY A 378 20.99 1.73 -22.13
N SER A 379 21.24 0.53 -21.59
CA SER A 379 20.88 -0.73 -22.25
C SER A 379 19.48 -1.21 -21.82
N GLY A 380 18.89 -2.13 -22.59
CA GLY A 380 17.59 -2.75 -22.29
C GLY A 380 17.65 -3.64 -21.05
N GLY A 381 17.49 -3.03 -19.88
CA GLY A 381 17.43 -3.70 -18.57
C GLY A 381 16.02 -3.79 -17.99
N LEU A 382 15.90 -4.47 -16.86
CA LEU A 382 14.64 -4.54 -16.11
C LEU A 382 14.15 -3.13 -15.77
N SER A 383 12.87 -2.86 -15.94
CA SER A 383 12.20 -1.66 -15.43
C SER A 383 10.83 -2.02 -14.86
N CYS A 384 10.15 -1.05 -14.24
CA CYS A 384 8.76 -1.25 -13.80
C CYS A 384 7.85 -1.71 -14.95
N PHE A 385 8.08 -1.18 -16.17
CA PHE A 385 7.31 -1.51 -17.37
C PHE A 385 7.69 -2.84 -18.01
N SER A 386 8.69 -3.56 -17.51
CA SER A 386 8.93 -4.96 -17.89
C SER A 386 7.82 -5.89 -17.40
N CYS A 387 7.09 -5.50 -16.36
CA CYS A 387 6.00 -6.29 -15.77
C CYS A 387 4.68 -5.53 -15.67
N HIS A 388 4.71 -4.21 -15.44
CA HIS A 388 3.51 -3.38 -15.31
C HIS A 388 3.13 -2.66 -16.59
N THR A 389 1.84 -2.42 -16.78
CA THR A 389 1.31 -1.50 -17.78
C THR A 389 0.36 -0.52 -17.11
N MET A 390 0.56 0.78 -17.34
CA MET A 390 -0.28 1.82 -16.72
C MET A 390 -1.60 2.06 -17.46
N HIS A 391 -1.71 1.51 -18.67
CA HIS A 391 -2.95 1.49 -19.45
C HIS A 391 -3.21 0.06 -19.91
N LYS A 392 -4.44 -0.41 -19.74
CA LYS A 392 -4.81 -1.77 -20.10
C LYS A 392 -4.66 -1.95 -21.62
N ALA A 393 -3.97 -3.00 -22.03
CA ALA A 393 -3.84 -3.35 -23.44
C ALA A 393 -5.14 -3.98 -23.97
N ASP A 394 -5.44 -3.75 -25.24
CA ASP A 394 -6.65 -4.28 -25.89
C ASP A 394 -6.66 -5.81 -25.94
N ASN A 395 -5.48 -6.44 -26.00
CA ASN A 395 -5.32 -7.89 -26.01
C ASN A 395 -5.27 -8.52 -24.62
N ASP A 396 -5.36 -7.74 -23.53
CA ASP A 396 -5.46 -8.28 -22.17
C ASP A 396 -6.90 -8.82 -21.95
N PRO A 397 -7.06 -10.12 -21.67
CA PRO A 397 -8.39 -10.73 -21.55
C PRO A 397 -9.12 -10.37 -20.25
N ARG A 398 -8.43 -9.80 -19.26
CA ARG A 398 -9.03 -9.44 -17.96
C ARG A 398 -10.04 -8.30 -18.11
N SER A 399 -10.97 -8.18 -17.17
CA SER A 399 -11.78 -6.97 -17.03
C SER A 399 -10.94 -5.78 -16.57
N LEU A 400 -11.48 -4.56 -16.72
CA LEU A 400 -10.81 -3.35 -16.20
C LEU A 400 -10.60 -3.40 -14.69
N ALA A 401 -11.56 -3.97 -13.94
CA ALA A 401 -11.47 -4.08 -12.49
C ALA A 401 -10.37 -5.06 -12.05
N GLU A 402 -10.27 -6.22 -12.71
CA GLU A 402 -9.22 -7.21 -12.44
C GLU A 402 -7.83 -6.67 -12.78
N TRP A 403 -7.68 -5.99 -13.93
CA TRP A 403 -6.41 -5.36 -14.29
C TRP A 403 -6.03 -4.21 -13.35
N ALA A 404 -7.00 -3.40 -12.90
CA ALA A 404 -6.74 -2.25 -12.04
C ALA A 404 -6.21 -2.63 -10.63
N ASP A 405 -6.37 -3.89 -10.22
CA ASP A 405 -5.88 -4.41 -8.94
C ASP A 405 -4.35 -4.39 -8.83
N ASP A 406 -3.66 -4.79 -9.91
CA ASP A 406 -2.21 -4.96 -9.95
C ASP A 406 -1.51 -4.12 -11.03
N GLN A 407 -2.26 -3.67 -12.05
CA GLN A 407 -1.77 -3.02 -13.26
C GLN A 407 -0.59 -3.77 -13.91
N LEU A 408 -0.55 -5.10 -13.81
CA LEU A 408 0.39 -5.95 -14.51
C LEU A 408 0.04 -6.02 -15.99
N GLY A 409 1.03 -6.24 -16.85
CA GLY A 409 0.80 -6.57 -18.25
C GLY A 409 0.14 -7.95 -18.40
N ALA A 410 -0.47 -8.22 -19.55
CA ALA A 410 -1.08 -9.52 -19.83
C ALA A 410 -0.05 -10.66 -19.66
N GLY A 411 -0.39 -11.65 -18.83
CA GLY A 411 0.48 -12.79 -18.50
C GLY A 411 1.64 -12.49 -17.53
N MET A 412 1.78 -11.24 -17.07
CA MET A 412 2.81 -10.83 -16.11
C MET A 412 2.43 -11.12 -14.66
N ASP A 413 1.29 -11.77 -14.42
CA ASP A 413 0.86 -12.36 -13.14
C ASP A 413 1.39 -13.81 -12.95
N GLY A 414 2.00 -14.38 -14.00
CA GLY A 414 2.59 -15.71 -14.01
C GLY A 414 4.06 -15.73 -14.43
N ASN A 415 4.63 -16.92 -14.59
CA ASN A 415 6.07 -17.11 -14.86
C ASN A 415 6.58 -16.43 -16.13
N GLU A 416 5.70 -16.03 -17.06
CA GLU A 416 6.10 -15.31 -18.27
C GLU A 416 6.86 -14.02 -17.96
N ALA A 417 6.52 -13.35 -16.86
CA ALA A 417 7.24 -12.16 -16.40
C ALA A 417 8.75 -12.41 -16.20
N CYS A 418 9.13 -13.63 -15.85
CA CYS A 418 10.52 -14.05 -15.73
C CYS A 418 11.03 -14.71 -17.02
N LEU A 419 10.22 -15.57 -17.65
CA LEU A 419 10.61 -16.36 -18.82
C LEU A 419 10.86 -15.52 -20.07
N GLN A 420 10.33 -14.29 -20.17
CA GLN A 420 10.66 -13.35 -21.24
C GLN A 420 12.18 -13.07 -21.35
N CYS A 421 12.90 -13.15 -20.23
CA CYS A 421 14.36 -13.00 -20.18
C CYS A 421 15.08 -14.31 -19.84
N HIS A 422 14.38 -15.27 -19.25
CA HIS A 422 14.92 -16.54 -18.74
C HIS A 422 14.37 -17.76 -19.49
N ASP A 423 14.28 -17.67 -20.82
CA ASP A 423 13.64 -18.68 -21.68
C ASP A 423 14.18 -20.10 -21.50
N ARG A 424 15.45 -20.25 -21.10
CA ARG A 424 16.08 -21.55 -20.82
C ARG A 424 15.33 -22.43 -19.80
N TYR A 425 14.49 -21.83 -18.94
CA TYR A 425 13.71 -22.57 -17.94
C TYR A 425 12.32 -22.98 -18.43
N ARG A 426 11.87 -22.48 -19.58
CA ARG A 426 10.53 -22.74 -20.13
C ARG A 426 10.28 -24.22 -20.38
N SER A 427 11.30 -24.94 -20.87
CA SER A 427 11.18 -26.34 -21.30
C SER A 427 11.30 -27.36 -20.16
N ASN A 428 11.87 -26.98 -19.00
CA ASN A 428 12.05 -27.90 -17.88
C ASN A 428 12.00 -27.18 -16.52
N LEU A 429 10.86 -26.56 -16.25
CA LEU A 429 10.62 -25.82 -15.02
C LEU A 429 10.80 -26.69 -13.75
N PRO A 430 10.25 -27.93 -13.66
CA PRO A 430 10.43 -28.77 -12.46
C PRO A 430 11.90 -29.12 -12.14
N ALA A 431 12.75 -29.26 -13.16
CA ALA A 431 14.17 -29.50 -12.93
C ALA A 431 14.86 -28.30 -12.27
N HIS A 432 14.39 -27.08 -12.57
CA HIS A 432 14.85 -25.87 -11.90
C HIS A 432 14.19 -25.73 -10.53
N THR A 433 12.86 -25.67 -10.44
CA THR A 433 12.12 -25.31 -9.22
C THR A 433 12.12 -26.42 -8.17
N LYS A 434 12.37 -27.67 -8.57
CA LYS A 434 12.25 -28.87 -7.74
C LYS A 434 10.84 -29.11 -7.19
N HIS A 435 9.84 -28.51 -7.84
CA HIS A 435 8.42 -28.66 -7.52
C HIS A 435 7.66 -29.18 -8.75
N ALA A 436 6.47 -29.75 -8.55
CA ALA A 436 5.59 -30.12 -9.65
C ALA A 436 5.26 -28.89 -10.51
N ALA A 437 5.16 -29.07 -11.83
CA ALA A 437 5.07 -27.96 -12.79
C ALA A 437 3.84 -27.05 -12.56
N ASP A 438 2.73 -27.65 -12.15
CA ASP A 438 1.44 -27.03 -11.88
C ASP A 438 1.28 -26.54 -10.43
N SER A 439 2.27 -26.80 -9.57
CA SER A 439 2.21 -26.38 -8.17
C SER A 439 2.64 -24.91 -7.99
N THR A 440 2.17 -24.30 -6.91
CA THR A 440 2.59 -22.94 -6.51
C THR A 440 4.09 -22.83 -6.22
N GLY A 441 4.77 -23.95 -5.91
CA GLY A 441 6.23 -24.00 -5.75
C GLY A 441 7.00 -23.84 -7.08
N SER A 442 6.32 -24.02 -8.22
CA SER A 442 6.88 -23.73 -9.54
C SER A 442 6.63 -22.30 -10.02
N SER A 443 6.02 -21.43 -9.21
CA SER A 443 5.93 -20.00 -9.51
C SER A 443 7.25 -19.29 -9.19
N CYS A 444 7.88 -18.68 -10.20
CA CYS A 444 9.14 -17.92 -10.04
C CYS A 444 9.01 -16.84 -8.95
N TYR A 445 7.85 -16.18 -8.89
CA TYR A 445 7.54 -15.16 -7.90
C TYR A 445 7.67 -15.66 -6.46
N ASN A 446 7.22 -16.89 -6.16
CA ASN A 446 7.19 -17.38 -4.78
C ASN A 446 8.59 -17.63 -4.20
N CYS A 447 9.57 -17.89 -5.05
CA CYS A 447 10.96 -18.08 -4.64
C CYS A 447 11.77 -16.78 -4.74
N HIS A 448 11.66 -16.07 -5.87
CA HIS A 448 12.52 -14.93 -6.17
C HIS A 448 11.97 -13.58 -5.70
N MET A 449 10.66 -13.50 -5.42
CA MET A 449 9.96 -12.31 -4.94
C MET A 449 9.09 -12.65 -3.71
N PRO A 450 9.71 -13.11 -2.60
CA PRO A 450 8.98 -13.56 -1.42
C PRO A 450 8.25 -12.40 -0.72
N TYR A 451 7.23 -12.74 0.07
CA TYR A 451 6.40 -11.80 0.81
C TYR A 451 7.11 -11.26 2.07
N THR A 452 8.18 -10.48 1.89
CA THR A 452 9.07 -10.00 2.97
C THR A 452 8.98 -8.50 3.24
N ALA A 453 8.16 -7.76 2.49
CA ALA A 453 7.85 -6.36 2.74
C ALA A 453 6.49 -6.25 3.44
N TYR A 454 6.38 -5.40 4.47
CA TYR A 454 5.18 -5.20 5.27
C TYR A 454 4.47 -3.89 4.94
N GLY A 455 3.15 -3.94 4.87
CA GLY A 455 2.27 -2.78 4.95
C GLY A 455 0.82 -3.12 4.60
N LEU A 456 -0.09 -2.16 4.79
CA LEU A 456 -1.55 -2.38 4.76
C LEU A 456 -2.00 -3.55 5.64
N LEU A 457 -1.35 -3.73 6.80
CA LEU A 457 -1.53 -4.88 7.70
C LEU A 457 -1.33 -6.25 7.02
N LYS A 458 -0.61 -6.32 5.90
CA LYS A 458 -0.31 -7.56 5.16
C LYS A 458 1.16 -7.56 4.74
N THR A 459 1.52 -8.53 3.90
CA THR A 459 2.83 -8.60 3.26
C THR A 459 2.71 -8.44 1.75
N ILE A 460 3.73 -7.86 1.14
CA ILE A 460 3.86 -7.63 -0.30
C ILE A 460 5.14 -8.30 -0.79
N ARG A 461 5.14 -8.70 -2.07
CA ARG A 461 6.29 -9.29 -2.73
C ARG A 461 7.46 -8.33 -2.78
N SER A 462 8.65 -8.82 -2.44
CA SER A 462 9.88 -8.07 -2.64
C SER A 462 10.17 -7.89 -4.13
N HIS A 463 10.55 -6.68 -4.50
CA HIS A 463 10.96 -6.33 -5.87
C HIS A 463 12.48 -6.36 -6.08
N THR A 464 13.24 -6.83 -5.08
CA THR A 464 14.69 -7.05 -5.25
C THR A 464 15.00 -8.21 -6.19
N ILE A 465 14.08 -9.16 -6.40
CA ILE A 465 14.27 -10.32 -7.29
C ILE A 465 15.62 -11.00 -7.02
N SER A 466 15.69 -11.77 -5.94
CA SER A 466 16.92 -12.41 -5.47
C SER A 466 16.87 -13.93 -5.64
N ASN A 467 18.02 -14.61 -5.58
CA ASN A 467 18.04 -16.07 -5.50
C ASN A 467 17.81 -16.52 -4.04
N PRO A 468 16.97 -17.53 -3.79
CA PRO A 468 16.79 -18.07 -2.45
C PRO A 468 18.10 -18.54 -1.83
N SER A 469 18.32 -18.19 -0.57
CA SER A 469 19.48 -18.63 0.21
C SER A 469 19.10 -18.68 1.69
N VAL A 470 19.79 -19.51 2.48
CA VAL A 470 19.67 -19.46 3.94
C VAL A 470 20.44 -18.27 4.53
N ALA A 471 21.42 -17.73 3.80
CA ALA A 471 22.23 -16.58 4.21
C ALA A 471 21.39 -15.36 4.59
N GLU A 472 20.30 -15.11 3.87
CA GLU A 472 19.42 -13.98 4.16
C GLU A 472 18.74 -14.06 5.54
N SER A 473 18.43 -15.28 6.00
CA SER A 473 17.85 -15.48 7.32
C SER A 473 18.89 -15.42 8.42
N VAL A 474 20.08 -15.95 8.15
CA VAL A 474 21.18 -16.05 9.11
C VAL A 474 21.87 -14.71 9.34
N ASP A 475 22.20 -14.00 8.26
CA ASP A 475 23.02 -12.79 8.32
C ASP A 475 22.16 -11.52 8.40
N ALA A 476 21.02 -11.49 7.70
CA ALA A 476 20.12 -10.33 7.67
C ALA A 476 18.89 -10.49 8.58
N GLY A 477 18.65 -11.68 9.16
CA GLY A 477 17.45 -11.95 9.95
C GLY A 477 16.16 -11.95 9.11
N ARG A 478 16.25 -11.98 7.78
CA ARG A 478 15.09 -11.87 6.89
C ARG A 478 14.40 -13.24 6.73
N PRO A 479 13.05 -13.32 6.87
CA PRO A 479 12.32 -14.52 6.51
C PRO A 479 12.56 -14.91 5.05
N ASN A 480 12.88 -16.18 4.80
CA ASN A 480 13.20 -16.68 3.46
C ASN A 480 12.02 -17.35 2.76
N ALA A 481 12.07 -17.38 1.42
CA ALA A 481 11.02 -17.92 0.58
C ALA A 481 10.62 -19.37 0.90
N CYS A 482 11.60 -20.23 1.21
CA CYS A 482 11.37 -21.64 1.48
C CYS A 482 10.55 -21.82 2.76
N ASN A 483 11.00 -21.21 3.86
CA ASN A 483 10.34 -21.36 5.16
C ASN A 483 9.10 -20.47 5.33
N LEU A 484 8.78 -19.59 4.37
CA LEU A 484 7.47 -18.92 4.27
C LEU A 484 6.41 -19.79 3.57
N CYS A 485 6.81 -20.84 2.84
CA CYS A 485 5.94 -21.90 2.32
C CYS A 485 5.94 -23.13 3.23
N HIS A 486 7.12 -23.63 3.58
CA HIS A 486 7.38 -24.78 4.44
C HIS A 486 7.59 -24.29 5.88
N LEU A 487 6.51 -23.78 6.45
CA LEU A 487 6.46 -23.18 7.78
C LEU A 487 6.82 -24.21 8.88
N ASP A 488 6.73 -25.51 8.58
CA ASP A 488 7.06 -26.62 9.48
C ASP A 488 8.53 -27.04 9.45
N LYS A 489 9.38 -26.39 8.65
CA LYS A 489 10.78 -26.77 8.45
C LYS A 489 11.76 -25.81 9.13
N THR A 490 12.90 -26.35 9.53
CA THR A 490 14.03 -25.62 10.12
C THR A 490 14.84 -24.89 9.04
N LEU A 491 15.77 -24.01 9.44
CA LEU A 491 16.72 -23.40 8.48
C LEU A 491 17.73 -24.44 7.97
N ASP A 492 18.08 -25.43 8.80
CA ASP A 492 18.98 -26.52 8.43
C ASP A 492 18.39 -27.36 7.29
N TRP A 493 17.09 -27.68 7.36
CA TRP A 493 16.39 -28.36 6.27
C TRP A 493 16.49 -27.59 4.94
N THR A 494 16.30 -26.27 4.99
CA THR A 494 16.40 -25.41 3.80
C THR A 494 17.81 -25.40 3.24
N ARG A 495 18.83 -25.28 4.10
CA ARG A 495 20.25 -25.31 3.69
C ARG A 495 20.55 -26.63 2.98
N ASP A 496 20.23 -27.74 3.62
CA ASP A 496 20.48 -29.08 3.10
C ASP A 496 19.76 -29.31 1.76
N ALA A 497 18.53 -28.81 1.61
CA ALA A 497 17.80 -28.89 0.35
C ALA A 497 18.48 -28.09 -0.77
N LEU A 498 18.86 -26.84 -0.51
CA LEU A 498 19.53 -25.98 -1.48
C LEU A 498 20.90 -26.53 -1.88
N ASP A 499 21.70 -27.00 -0.92
CA ASP A 499 23.01 -27.59 -1.17
C ASP A 499 22.91 -28.87 -2.01
N ARG A 500 21.93 -29.74 -1.72
CA ARG A 500 21.69 -30.94 -2.55
C ARG A 500 21.24 -30.61 -3.97
N TRP A 501 20.44 -29.57 -4.15
CA TRP A 501 19.83 -29.25 -5.45
C TRP A 501 20.74 -28.44 -6.38
N TYR A 502 21.50 -27.50 -5.83
CA TYR A 502 22.25 -26.52 -6.61
C TYR A 502 23.76 -26.51 -6.29
N GLY A 503 24.18 -27.28 -5.30
CA GLY A 503 25.54 -27.24 -4.77
C GLY A 503 25.79 -26.00 -3.89
N PRO A 504 26.96 -25.91 -3.24
CA PRO A 504 27.35 -24.72 -2.52
C PRO A 504 27.45 -23.52 -3.47
N PRO A 505 27.23 -22.29 -2.99
CA PRO A 505 27.32 -21.09 -3.82
C PRO A 505 28.69 -21.00 -4.49
N ARG A 506 28.70 -20.68 -5.79
CA ARG A 506 29.91 -20.62 -6.64
C ARG A 506 30.88 -19.49 -6.25
N VAL A 507 30.40 -18.49 -5.53
CA VAL A 507 31.20 -17.43 -4.92
C VAL A 507 31.25 -17.74 -3.42
N PRO A 508 32.44 -17.75 -2.79
CA PRO A 508 32.51 -17.85 -1.34
C PRO A 508 31.78 -16.62 -0.78
N LEU A 509 30.59 -16.83 -0.23
CA LEU A 509 30.01 -15.87 0.69
C LEU A 509 31.01 -15.73 1.85
N ALA A 510 31.06 -14.56 2.51
CA ALA A 510 31.67 -14.50 3.83
C ALA A 510 31.16 -15.71 4.65
N PRO A 511 31.99 -16.36 5.49
CA PRO A 511 31.54 -17.54 6.21
C PRO A 511 30.23 -17.19 6.92
N LEU A 512 29.15 -17.87 6.52
CA LEU A 512 27.83 -17.67 7.09
C LEU A 512 27.96 -17.72 8.61
N ASN A 513 27.23 -16.88 9.33
CA ASN A 513 27.15 -17.09 10.77
C ASN A 513 26.67 -18.53 11.02
N PRO A 514 27.31 -19.30 11.90
CA PRO A 514 26.93 -20.69 12.11
C PRO A 514 25.49 -20.75 12.60
N LEU A 515 24.68 -21.65 12.02
CA LEU A 515 23.33 -21.91 12.54
C LEU A 515 23.43 -22.30 14.02
N ASP A 516 22.65 -21.59 14.84
CA ASP A 516 22.54 -21.90 16.26
C ASP A 516 21.75 -23.21 16.48
N VAL A 517 21.64 -23.63 17.74
CA VAL A 517 20.92 -24.86 18.09
C VAL A 517 19.42 -24.78 17.72
N ASP A 518 18.80 -23.61 17.89
CA ASP A 518 17.39 -23.39 17.61
C ASP A 518 17.15 -23.40 16.08
N ASP A 519 18.02 -22.77 15.28
CA ASP A 519 17.93 -22.74 13.82
C ASP A 519 17.95 -24.14 13.17
N ARG A 520 18.57 -25.10 13.87
CA ARG A 520 18.66 -26.51 13.45
C ARG A 520 17.51 -27.37 13.94
N SER A 521 16.89 -27.00 15.07
CA SER A 521 15.97 -27.87 15.80
C SER A 521 14.54 -27.35 15.89
N VAL A 522 14.28 -26.10 15.52
CA VAL A 522 12.97 -25.46 15.55
C VAL A 522 12.64 -24.93 14.16
N ALA A 523 11.38 -25.06 13.76
CA ALA A 523 10.90 -24.52 12.50
C ALA A 523 11.18 -23.01 12.43
N ALA A 524 11.75 -22.54 11.32
CA ALA A 524 12.22 -21.16 11.20
C ALA A 524 11.08 -20.15 11.37
N SER A 525 9.88 -20.50 10.90
CA SER A 525 8.68 -19.70 11.06
C SER A 525 8.34 -19.45 12.53
N LEU A 526 8.50 -20.44 13.41
CA LEU A 526 8.25 -20.32 14.85
C LEU A 526 9.32 -19.47 15.53
N LEU A 527 10.57 -19.53 15.08
CA LEU A 527 11.62 -18.63 15.57
C LEU A 527 11.30 -17.18 15.24
N TRP A 528 10.94 -16.87 13.99
CA TRP A 528 10.55 -15.52 13.60
C TRP A 528 9.30 -15.04 14.32
N MET A 529 8.31 -15.92 14.49
CA MET A 529 7.03 -15.60 15.11
C MET A 529 7.13 -15.43 16.64
N ILE A 530 7.98 -16.19 17.33
CA ILE A 530 8.04 -16.16 18.79
C ILE A 530 9.15 -15.23 19.29
N ARG A 531 10.37 -15.38 18.75
CA ARG A 531 11.56 -14.63 19.22
C ARG A 531 11.97 -13.46 18.30
N GLY A 532 11.44 -13.39 17.07
CA GLY A 532 11.76 -12.32 16.11
C GLY A 532 11.25 -10.94 16.51
N ASP A 533 11.72 -9.91 15.80
CA ASP A 533 11.22 -8.53 15.93
C ASP A 533 9.77 -8.40 15.43
N ALA A 534 9.11 -7.27 15.69
CA ALA A 534 7.69 -7.13 15.36
C ALA A 534 7.37 -7.32 13.87
N GLY A 535 8.30 -6.94 12.97
CA GLY A 535 8.14 -7.14 11.53
C GLY A 535 8.24 -8.61 11.13
N GLN A 536 9.22 -9.33 11.70
CA GLN A 536 9.35 -10.78 11.51
C GLN A 536 8.09 -11.53 12.02
N ARG A 537 7.55 -11.14 13.18
CA ARG A 537 6.32 -11.73 13.73
C ARG A 537 5.11 -11.49 12.84
N ALA A 538 4.95 -10.27 12.32
CA ALA A 538 3.88 -9.94 11.37
C ALA A 538 3.97 -10.76 10.07
N ILE A 539 5.18 -10.89 9.50
CA ILE A 539 5.41 -11.68 8.27
C ILE A 539 5.11 -13.17 8.50
N ALA A 540 5.63 -13.75 9.58
CA ALA A 540 5.43 -15.16 9.89
C ALA A 540 3.96 -15.49 10.18
N ALA A 541 3.26 -14.62 10.93
CA ALA A 541 1.83 -14.76 11.19
C ALA A 541 1.03 -14.71 9.87
N GLN A 542 1.29 -13.71 9.02
CA GLN A 542 0.62 -13.58 7.73
C GLN A 542 0.88 -14.79 6.81
N ALA A 543 2.08 -15.37 6.84
CA ALA A 543 2.40 -16.57 6.06
C ALA A 543 1.55 -17.78 6.47
N MET A 544 1.17 -17.91 7.75
CA MET A 544 0.25 -18.95 8.23
C MET A 544 -1.18 -18.78 7.71
N ALA A 545 -1.55 -17.59 7.21
CA ALA A 545 -2.83 -17.36 6.52
C ALA A 545 -2.78 -17.67 5.02
N TRP A 546 -1.58 -17.86 4.45
CA TRP A 546 -1.39 -17.97 3.02
C TRP A 546 -1.71 -19.40 2.53
N PRO A 547 -2.72 -19.61 1.66
CA PRO A 547 -3.16 -20.96 1.29
C PRO A 547 -2.07 -21.89 0.72
N PRO A 548 -1.11 -21.43 -0.11
CA PRO A 548 0.04 -22.24 -0.52
C PRO A 548 0.87 -22.76 0.65
N ALA A 549 1.14 -21.93 1.66
CA ALA A 549 1.92 -22.33 2.83
C ALA A 549 1.15 -23.30 3.73
N GLN A 550 -0.16 -23.08 3.92
CA GLN A 550 -1.03 -24.03 4.63
C GLN A 550 -1.07 -25.40 3.95
N ARG A 551 -1.15 -25.46 2.62
CA ARG A 551 -1.09 -26.72 1.87
C ARG A 551 0.27 -27.41 1.99
N ALA A 552 1.36 -26.63 1.97
CA ALA A 552 2.71 -27.17 2.03
C ALA A 552 3.12 -27.66 3.43
N SER A 553 2.56 -27.05 4.49
CA SER A 553 2.97 -27.28 5.89
C SER A 553 1.95 -28.01 6.75
N GLY A 554 0.70 -28.11 6.27
CA GLY A 554 -0.46 -28.50 7.09
C GLY A 554 -0.87 -27.42 8.10
N THR A 555 -2.11 -27.46 8.58
CA THR A 555 -2.69 -26.42 9.46
C THR A 555 -2.81 -26.82 10.93
N ASP A 556 -2.75 -28.12 11.23
CA ASP A 556 -3.17 -28.67 12.53
C ASP A 556 -2.33 -28.19 13.71
N TRP A 557 -1.13 -27.66 13.46
CA TRP A 557 -0.19 -27.20 14.47
C TRP A 557 -0.15 -25.66 14.62
N MET A 558 -0.76 -24.91 13.71
CA MET A 558 -0.59 -23.45 13.62
C MET A 558 -1.33 -22.68 14.72
N ALA A 559 -2.54 -23.14 15.09
CA ALA A 559 -3.42 -22.38 15.98
C ALA A 559 -2.83 -22.09 17.37
N PRO A 560 -2.19 -23.05 18.08
CA PRO A 560 -1.56 -22.78 19.36
C PRO A 560 -0.48 -21.69 19.31
N HIS A 561 0.28 -21.69 18.22
CA HIS A 561 1.38 -20.78 18.00
C HIS A 561 0.87 -19.37 17.64
N LEU A 562 -0.11 -19.26 16.76
CA LEU A 562 -0.80 -17.99 16.49
C LEU A 562 -1.50 -17.42 17.73
N ALA A 563 -2.02 -18.29 18.62
CA ALA A 563 -2.62 -17.85 19.88
C ALA A 563 -1.62 -17.05 20.73
N THR A 564 -0.32 -17.39 20.71
CA THR A 564 0.71 -16.64 21.46
C THR A 564 0.82 -15.17 21.02
N LEU A 565 0.43 -14.85 19.79
CA LEU A 565 0.45 -13.49 19.24
C LEU A 565 -0.82 -12.68 19.52
N LEU A 566 -1.89 -13.28 20.04
CA LEU A 566 -3.09 -12.52 20.44
C LEU A 566 -2.87 -11.61 21.66
N ASP A 567 -1.74 -11.72 22.35
CA ASP A 567 -1.33 -10.74 23.38
C ASP A 567 0.00 -10.07 23.00
N ASP A 568 0.33 -9.99 21.70
CA ASP A 568 1.53 -9.29 21.24
C ASP A 568 1.48 -7.80 21.63
N PRO A 569 2.62 -7.19 21.98
CA PRO A 569 2.68 -5.75 22.25
C PRO A 569 2.20 -4.88 21.07
N TYR A 570 2.34 -5.33 19.82
CA TYR A 570 1.97 -4.54 18.64
C TYR A 570 0.55 -4.86 18.17
N ASP A 571 -0.32 -3.86 18.12
CA ASP A 571 -1.72 -4.00 17.67
C ASP A 571 -1.82 -4.68 16.29
N ALA A 572 -0.96 -4.28 15.35
CA ALA A 572 -0.90 -4.85 14.02
C ALA A 572 -0.56 -6.35 14.01
N VAL A 573 0.35 -6.81 14.88
CA VAL A 573 0.68 -8.24 15.00
C VAL A 573 -0.51 -9.01 15.55
N ARG A 574 -1.21 -8.46 16.55
CA ARG A 574 -2.43 -9.06 17.11
C ARG A 574 -3.53 -9.20 16.07
N PHE A 575 -3.76 -8.14 15.29
CA PHE A 575 -4.73 -8.14 14.18
C PHE A 575 -4.42 -9.22 13.14
N ILE A 576 -3.16 -9.27 12.68
CA ILE A 576 -2.70 -10.25 11.69
C ILE A 576 -2.83 -11.68 12.21
N ALA A 577 -2.46 -11.93 13.46
CA ALA A 577 -2.59 -13.24 14.08
C ALA A 577 -4.05 -13.72 14.15
N ALA A 578 -4.97 -12.83 14.55
CA ALA A 578 -6.40 -13.13 14.60
C ALA A 578 -6.98 -13.39 13.21
N ARG A 579 -6.60 -12.58 12.21
CA ARG A 579 -6.99 -12.80 10.81
C ARG A 579 -6.47 -14.14 10.29
N SER A 580 -5.22 -14.48 10.63
CA SER A 580 -4.60 -15.74 10.22
C SER A 580 -5.28 -16.95 10.87
N LEU A 581 -5.60 -16.87 12.16
CA LEU A 581 -6.43 -17.86 12.85
C LEU A 581 -7.77 -18.06 12.14
N GLY A 582 -8.44 -16.98 11.73
CA GLY A 582 -9.72 -17.04 11.01
C GLY A 582 -9.69 -17.86 9.71
N THR A 583 -8.52 -18.06 9.11
CA THR A 583 -8.36 -18.90 7.91
C THR A 583 -8.22 -20.39 8.21
N LEU A 584 -7.97 -20.76 9.48
CA LEU A 584 -7.77 -22.15 9.88
C LEU A 584 -9.09 -22.89 10.13
N PRO A 585 -9.15 -24.20 9.89
CA PRO A 585 -10.32 -25.01 10.20
C PRO A 585 -10.77 -24.86 11.67
N GLY A 586 -12.05 -24.53 11.89
CA GLY A 586 -12.63 -24.37 13.21
C GLY A 586 -12.51 -22.97 13.84
N PHE A 587 -11.87 -22.00 13.17
CA PHE A 587 -11.59 -20.67 13.73
C PHE A 587 -12.23 -19.49 12.97
N ALA A 588 -12.96 -19.74 11.88
CA ALA A 588 -13.61 -18.70 11.07
C ALA A 588 -14.56 -17.76 11.84
N GLY A 589 -15.09 -18.21 12.98
CA GLY A 589 -15.98 -17.43 13.85
C GLY A 589 -15.30 -16.79 15.08
N LEU A 590 -13.97 -16.79 15.17
CA LEU A 590 -13.24 -16.28 16.33
C LEU A 590 -13.60 -14.81 16.61
N GLN A 591 -14.29 -14.57 17.72
CA GLN A 591 -14.55 -13.22 18.22
C GLN A 591 -13.34 -12.73 19.03
N TYR A 592 -12.71 -11.67 18.54
CA TYR A 592 -11.51 -11.10 19.13
C TYR A 592 -11.42 -9.59 18.89
N ASP A 593 -11.33 -8.84 19.99
CA ASP A 593 -10.96 -7.44 19.96
C ASP A 593 -9.44 -7.31 20.15
N PHE A 594 -8.74 -6.97 19.07
CA PHE A 594 -7.29 -6.84 19.07
C PHE A 594 -6.79 -5.57 19.78
N VAL A 595 -7.66 -4.62 20.11
CA VAL A 595 -7.32 -3.45 20.94
C VAL A 595 -7.94 -3.52 22.35
N GLY A 596 -8.66 -4.60 22.64
CA GLY A 596 -9.22 -4.89 23.95
C GLY A 596 -8.16 -5.03 25.04
N THR A 597 -8.60 -5.07 26.30
CA THR A 597 -7.74 -5.14 27.48
C THR A 597 -6.86 -6.41 27.50
N PRO A 598 -5.72 -6.39 28.20
CA PRO A 598 -4.90 -7.60 28.35
C PRO A 598 -5.67 -8.82 28.86
N ALA A 599 -6.68 -8.63 29.73
CA ALA A 599 -7.50 -9.72 30.25
C ALA A 599 -8.37 -10.35 29.15
N GLU A 600 -9.05 -9.53 28.34
CA GLU A 600 -9.87 -10.00 27.21
C GLU A 600 -9.02 -10.74 26.17
N ARG A 601 -7.82 -10.22 25.89
CA ARG A 601 -6.88 -10.85 24.96
C ARG A 601 -6.40 -12.21 25.45
N ARG A 602 -6.02 -12.33 26.73
CA ARG A 602 -5.64 -13.62 27.34
C ARG A 602 -6.81 -14.61 27.35
N GLN A 603 -8.03 -14.13 27.58
CA GLN A 603 -9.21 -14.99 27.50
C GLN A 603 -9.40 -15.52 26.07
N ALA A 604 -9.14 -14.71 25.04
CA ALA A 604 -9.17 -15.16 23.64
C ALA A 604 -8.08 -16.21 23.34
N GLN A 605 -6.89 -16.08 23.92
CA GLN A 605 -5.84 -17.11 23.84
C GLN A 605 -6.33 -18.45 24.41
N LEU A 606 -6.91 -18.43 25.62
CA LEU A 606 -7.43 -19.63 26.27
C LEU A 606 -8.57 -20.28 25.46
N ARG A 607 -9.49 -19.47 24.90
CA ARG A 607 -10.56 -19.96 24.01
C ARG A 607 -9.97 -20.60 22.75
N THR A 608 -8.94 -20.00 22.18
CA THR A 608 -8.26 -20.52 20.98
C THR A 608 -7.63 -21.88 21.26
N MET A 609 -6.89 -22.00 22.38
CA MET A 609 -6.28 -23.26 22.83
C MET A 609 -7.34 -24.34 23.09
N SER A 610 -8.42 -24.02 23.80
CA SER A 610 -9.51 -24.97 24.08
C SER A 610 -10.22 -25.44 22.81
N THR A 611 -10.43 -24.55 21.83
CA THR A 611 -11.00 -24.93 20.53
C THR A 611 -10.05 -25.84 19.77
N TRP A 612 -8.77 -25.51 19.73
CA TRP A 612 -7.75 -26.36 19.10
C TRP A 612 -7.67 -27.75 19.74
N ASP A 613 -7.64 -27.84 21.08
CA ASP A 613 -7.58 -29.12 21.79
C ASP A 613 -8.75 -30.05 21.45
N ARG A 614 -9.94 -29.47 21.17
CA ARG A 614 -11.13 -30.21 20.76
C ARG A 614 -11.16 -30.55 19.28
N SER A 615 -10.54 -29.74 18.43
CA SER A 615 -10.60 -29.90 16.97
C SER A 615 -9.39 -30.65 16.39
N ARG A 616 -8.28 -30.78 17.13
CA ARG A 616 -7.06 -31.40 16.63
C ARG A 616 -7.28 -32.89 16.30
N GLY A 617 -6.91 -33.27 15.09
CA GLY A 617 -6.87 -34.67 14.67
C GLY A 617 -5.69 -35.44 15.30
N PRO A 618 -5.61 -36.76 15.13
CA PRO A 618 -4.52 -37.58 15.67
C PRO A 618 -3.13 -37.31 15.07
N GLY A 619 -3.00 -36.39 14.10
CA GLY A 619 -1.80 -36.13 13.29
C GLY A 619 -0.73 -35.22 13.90
N VAL A 620 -1.02 -34.44 14.96
CA VAL A 620 -0.04 -33.55 15.62
C VAL A 620 0.80 -34.30 16.68
N ARG A 621 1.26 -35.52 16.37
CA ARG A 621 2.02 -36.32 17.35
C ARG A 621 3.50 -35.96 17.32
N GLY A 622 3.95 -35.24 18.34
CA GLY A 622 5.34 -35.24 18.80
C GLY A 622 6.40 -34.76 17.82
N ILE A 623 6.09 -33.75 16.99
CA ILE A 623 7.08 -33.11 16.10
C ILE A 623 7.84 -32.04 16.90
N PRO A 624 9.10 -32.28 17.32
CA PRO A 624 9.82 -31.37 18.21
C PRO A 624 10.15 -30.04 17.52
N GLU A 625 10.35 -30.05 16.20
CA GLU A 625 10.60 -28.84 15.39
C GLU A 625 9.43 -27.86 15.45
N LEU A 626 8.22 -28.37 15.68
CA LEU A 626 7.00 -27.60 15.84
C LEU A 626 6.69 -27.28 17.31
N LEU A 627 7.62 -27.53 18.23
CA LEU A 627 7.50 -27.30 19.66
C LEU A 627 6.37 -28.12 20.30
N PHE A 628 6.19 -29.37 19.89
CA PHE A 628 5.28 -30.32 20.53
C PHE A 628 6.04 -31.39 21.32
N ASN A 629 5.54 -31.73 22.49
CA ASN A 629 5.98 -32.88 23.27
C ASN A 629 5.53 -34.18 22.61
N ALA A 630 6.11 -35.32 23.01
CA ALA A 630 5.79 -36.64 22.44
C ALA A 630 4.29 -37.03 22.56
N ASP A 631 3.59 -36.51 23.58
CA ASP A 631 2.15 -36.70 23.78
C ASP A 631 1.26 -35.78 22.90
N GLY A 632 1.89 -34.96 22.05
CA GLY A 632 1.24 -34.00 21.17
C GLY A 632 0.77 -32.72 21.87
N THR A 633 1.11 -32.50 23.14
CA THR A 633 0.88 -31.21 23.81
C THR A 633 1.94 -30.19 23.39
N VAL A 634 1.61 -28.90 23.47
CA VAL A 634 2.60 -27.84 23.20
C VAL A 634 3.70 -27.88 24.28
N SER A 635 4.95 -27.81 23.86
CA SER A 635 6.11 -27.70 24.74
C SER A 635 6.17 -26.29 25.35
N VAL A 636 5.41 -26.08 26.43
CA VAL A 636 5.27 -24.79 27.11
C VAL A 636 6.63 -24.22 27.51
N ASP A 637 7.53 -25.04 28.06
CA ASP A 637 8.86 -24.60 28.47
C ASP A 637 9.70 -24.07 27.30
N SER A 638 9.64 -24.75 26.15
CA SER A 638 10.34 -24.33 24.93
C SER A 638 9.76 -23.02 24.39
N VAL A 639 8.43 -22.90 24.35
CA VAL A 639 7.75 -21.66 23.93
C VAL A 639 8.10 -20.50 24.87
N LEU A 640 8.05 -20.71 26.19
CA LEU A 640 8.42 -19.68 27.18
C LEU A 640 9.89 -19.28 27.09
N ARG A 641 10.80 -20.23 26.84
CA ARG A 641 12.22 -19.94 26.58
C ARG A 641 12.39 -19.02 25.37
N LEU A 642 11.71 -19.32 24.26
CA LEU A 642 11.76 -18.49 23.05
C LEU A 642 11.11 -17.12 23.26
N LEU A 643 10.00 -17.04 24.00
CA LEU A 643 9.36 -15.77 24.36
C LEU A 643 10.26 -14.87 25.20
N LYS A 644 11.02 -15.45 26.16
CA LYS A 644 12.02 -14.71 26.95
C LYS A 644 13.15 -14.16 26.08
N ALA A 645 13.47 -14.84 24.98
CA ALA A 645 14.47 -14.40 24.00
C ALA A 645 13.89 -13.45 22.92
N ARG A 646 12.64 -13.01 23.05
CA ARG A 646 11.98 -12.17 22.04
C ARG A 646 12.71 -10.85 21.86
N ASN A 647 12.99 -10.53 20.60
CA ASN A 647 13.51 -9.24 20.21
C ASN A 647 12.46 -8.14 20.45
N ALA A 648 12.62 -7.44 21.57
CA ALA A 648 11.78 -6.34 22.02
C ALA A 648 12.21 -4.98 21.45
N ARG A 649 13.08 -4.96 20.42
CA ARG A 649 13.48 -3.72 19.76
C ARG A 649 12.25 -2.94 19.28
N ARG A 650 12.30 -1.62 19.42
CA ARG A 650 11.36 -0.69 18.79
C ARG A 650 11.41 -0.86 17.27
N VAL A 651 10.26 -1.15 16.64
CA VAL A 651 10.13 -1.27 15.19
C VAL A 651 8.98 -0.38 14.74
N ARG A 652 9.24 0.58 13.86
CA ARG A 652 8.20 1.41 13.26
C ARG A 652 8.19 1.22 11.74
N MET A 653 7.29 0.41 11.21
CA MET A 653 7.11 0.26 9.76
C MET A 653 5.89 1.06 9.30
N ARG A 654 6.14 2.08 8.47
CA ARG A 654 5.13 2.92 7.84
C ARG A 654 5.43 3.07 6.35
N GLU A 655 4.36 3.19 5.57
CA GLU A 655 4.40 3.55 4.15
C GLU A 655 4.72 5.02 3.92
#